data_AF-A0A0M3RKN9-F1
#
_entry.id   AF-A0A0M3RKN9-F1
#
_cell.length_a   1.000
_cell.length_b   1.000
_cell.length_c   1.000
_cell.angle_alpha   90.00
_cell.angle_beta   90.00
_cell.angle_gamma   90.00
#
_symmetry.space_group_name_H-M   'P 1'
#
loop_
_entity.id
_entity.type
_entity.pdbx_description
1 polymer ?
#
loop_
_entity_poly.entity_id
_entity_poly.type
_entity_poly.pdbx_seq_one_letter_code
_entity_poly.pdbx_strand_id
1 'polypeptide(L)'
;MKHQFKFNPLATAILTLLCGSSISSYAESTLPASNTDNQKMKASIQEAYPGQQFFEQYYVDKSSPEAQQRQAHHLSSAYCQGAWVTPISPDIKAVEASEATSVVTADYGHYDPNGDSILEGNVLIDQQGRQIRADKITIDKSQTFANAEGRVQMAQAGLLAQSDQINYNLKRQQGDLNNSYYISEEQHAHGRAEKISRTSDNIVVMNNATYSTCPPDEKPTWKIQADKITLNQETGRGETTGTKLYVKDVPVLAVPYFNFPIDDRRTTGILTPSFGFTNDGGVELAVPVYLNLAPHYDATVTPRYIADRGAMLEGEFRYLTESFGSGMLWGGYLASDDKYYGQDRKELHVLHNWQINDQFSTNLDYNYASDKDYFADLNNNPNSKTDLNLRRAWELNYKNGVPGLKAQLKVEDFQTLDKTVSDEDRPYARLPQFLLNYKTGNPLGLQYEFNNDTAYFKKDINDYTSGTSTTFEPSGTRIYNDFAVRYNYRNPWSFVIPEVSIRNVNTFYDKDTVDALNQNTNSSNETQSVTVPQFTLDAGLTFEKDGKYLQTLTPRAFYAYAPYKNQEGHPNFDSATASINYDQLFSPRRFYGHDRLEDNNFLSLGLSYSLFDEIGLERLKTSIGQSFFFDDRRVSLENETDNFDTEDHTGPVISLSSQLSQNFTIGANSAWQSDGENAQRDLQLYYTGDQGNLYNVGYFYRKDIPNRQNQYDQVVASFIQPIANNWRIMGHAQYDIDNNVAREYLLGVNYESCCWGISVYGRSYYNDLDNVNDEGVSAKRAIMAEISLKGLGGFNNKLSSLLENRILGFNKINQSWTQR
;
A
#
# COMPACT_ATOMS: atom_id res chain seq x y z
N MET A 1 -45.22 -14.30 43.96
CA MET A 1 -44.58 -13.00 44.25
C MET A 1 -43.13 -13.10 43.80
N LYS A 2 -42.53 -12.07 43.18
CA LYS A 2 -41.09 -12.11 42.84
C LYS A 2 -40.28 -11.64 44.05
N HIS A 3 -39.53 -12.53 44.70
CA HIS A 3 -38.59 -12.15 45.74
C HIS A 3 -37.22 -11.85 45.12
N GLN A 4 -36.79 -10.59 45.19
CA GLN A 4 -35.42 -10.20 44.83
C GLN A 4 -34.49 -10.45 46.02
N PHE A 5 -33.78 -11.57 46.01
CA PHE A 5 -32.66 -11.79 46.93
C PHE A 5 -31.40 -11.13 46.36
N LYS A 6 -30.86 -10.13 47.06
CA LYS A 6 -29.53 -9.57 46.74
C LYS A 6 -28.43 -10.54 47.19
N PHE A 7 -28.07 -11.49 46.32
CA PHE A 7 -26.85 -12.27 46.48
C PHE A 7 -25.64 -11.46 45.98
N ASN A 8 -24.56 -11.48 46.77
CA ASN A 8 -23.30 -10.79 46.51
C ASN A 8 -22.21 -11.53 47.31
N PRO A 9 -21.04 -11.94 46.76
CA PRO A 9 -20.53 -11.79 45.39
C PRO A 9 -20.53 -13.12 44.60
N LEU A 10 -21.48 -14.02 44.89
CA LEU A 10 -21.33 -15.43 44.52
C LEU A 10 -21.52 -15.70 43.01
N ALA A 11 -22.45 -15.00 42.37
CA ALA A 11 -22.68 -15.09 40.92
C ALA A 11 -21.57 -14.40 40.10
N THR A 12 -21.07 -13.26 40.58
CA THR A 12 -19.96 -12.47 40.01
C THR A 12 -18.77 -13.32 39.57
N ALA A 13 -18.38 -14.31 40.39
CA ALA A 13 -17.17 -15.08 40.14
C ALA A 13 -17.33 -16.03 38.94
N ILE A 14 -18.37 -16.89 38.92
CA ILE A 14 -18.58 -17.87 37.83
C ILE A 14 -18.57 -17.21 36.44
N LEU A 15 -19.01 -15.94 36.39
CA LEU A 15 -19.12 -15.07 35.22
C LEU A 15 -17.81 -14.40 34.73
N THR A 16 -16.64 -14.68 35.31
CA THR A 16 -15.35 -14.12 34.84
C THR A 16 -14.57 -15.01 33.86
N LEU A 17 -15.16 -16.09 33.35
CA LEU A 17 -14.43 -17.11 32.61
C LEU A 17 -13.88 -16.71 31.22
N LEU A 18 -14.22 -15.53 30.66
CA LEU A 18 -13.89 -15.16 29.27
C LEU A 18 -13.32 -13.73 29.05
N CYS A 19 -14.16 -12.70 28.81
CA CYS A 19 -13.77 -11.54 27.99
C CYS A 19 -13.48 -10.22 28.75
N GLY A 20 -12.79 -9.28 28.06
CA GLY A 20 -12.87 -7.83 28.27
C GLY A 20 -14.15 -7.20 27.66
N SER A 21 -14.13 -5.93 27.22
CA SER A 21 -15.39 -5.19 26.97
C SER A 21 -15.35 -4.00 25.94
N SER A 22 -16.21 -4.01 24.90
CA SER A 22 -16.66 -2.93 23.93
C SER A 22 -18.08 -2.34 24.21
N ILE A 23 -18.45 -1.05 23.98
CA ILE A 23 -19.80 -0.48 24.34
C ILE A 23 -20.70 -0.08 23.14
N SER A 24 -21.99 -0.46 23.16
CA SER A 24 -23.20 0.42 23.08
C SER A 24 -24.52 -0.36 23.31
N SER A 25 -25.69 0.30 23.31
CA SER A 25 -26.97 -0.29 23.75
C SER A 25 -28.20 0.12 22.92
N TYR A 26 -29.20 -0.77 22.83
CA TYR A 26 -30.64 -0.60 23.19
C TYR A 26 -31.39 -1.93 22.85
N ALA A 27 -32.66 -2.10 23.26
CA ALA A 27 -33.35 -3.41 23.23
C ALA A 27 -34.87 -3.35 22.95
N GLU A 28 -35.44 -4.44 22.42
CA GLU A 28 -36.89 -4.68 22.25
C GLU A 28 -37.29 -6.14 22.63
N SER A 29 -38.56 -6.52 22.49
CA SER A 29 -39.21 -7.63 23.23
C SER A 29 -39.67 -8.84 22.38
N THR A 30 -40.00 -9.95 23.06
CA THR A 30 -40.19 -11.30 22.50
C THR A 30 -41.62 -11.84 22.57
N LEU A 31 -41.98 -12.79 21.70
CA LEU A 31 -43.01 -13.83 21.92
C LEU A 31 -42.68 -15.13 21.13
N PRO A 32 -43.14 -16.34 21.53
CA PRO A 32 -42.60 -17.62 21.05
C PRO A 32 -43.53 -18.49 20.15
N ALA A 33 -42.99 -19.58 19.59
CA ALA A 33 -43.70 -20.64 18.85
C ALA A 33 -43.48 -22.05 19.46
N SER A 34 -44.16 -23.09 18.94
CA SER A 34 -44.46 -24.35 19.68
C SER A 34 -43.79 -25.65 19.19
N ASN A 35 -43.65 -26.62 20.12
CA ASN A 35 -43.19 -28.01 19.91
C ASN A 35 -44.04 -28.83 18.90
N THR A 36 -43.39 -29.70 18.10
CA THR A 36 -43.37 -31.19 18.30
C THR A 36 -42.55 -31.96 17.25
N ASP A 37 -41.66 -32.86 17.69
CA ASP A 37 -41.66 -34.33 17.42
C ASP A 37 -40.24 -34.92 17.61
N ASN A 38 -39.94 -35.40 18.83
CA ASN A 38 -38.57 -35.57 19.33
C ASN A 38 -38.04 -37.02 19.28
N GLN A 39 -38.73 -37.94 18.59
CA GLN A 39 -38.36 -39.38 18.59
C GLN A 39 -37.63 -39.86 17.33
N LYS A 40 -37.78 -39.20 16.17
CA LYS A 40 -37.09 -39.60 14.93
C LYS A 40 -35.62 -39.17 14.84
N MET A 41 -35.24 -38.06 15.48
CA MET A 41 -33.85 -37.55 15.44
C MET A 41 -32.83 -38.49 16.12
N LYS A 42 -33.24 -39.35 17.05
CA LYS A 42 -32.29 -40.14 17.86
C LYS A 42 -31.52 -41.23 17.09
N ALA A 43 -31.93 -41.57 15.87
CA ALA A 43 -31.28 -42.61 15.06
C ALA A 43 -30.14 -42.10 14.16
N SER A 44 -30.04 -40.80 13.89
CA SER A 44 -29.09 -40.20 12.94
C SER A 44 -27.92 -39.46 13.59
N ILE A 45 -27.73 -39.58 14.91
CA ILE A 45 -26.79 -38.76 15.68
C ILE A 45 -25.37 -39.37 15.76
N GLN A 46 -25.18 -40.64 15.37
CA GLN A 46 -23.93 -41.37 15.62
C GLN A 46 -22.76 -41.13 14.63
N GLU A 47 -22.96 -40.35 13.56
CA GLU A 47 -21.86 -39.96 12.64
C GLU A 47 -21.64 -38.44 12.54
N ALA A 48 -22.41 -37.63 13.28
CA ALA A 48 -22.26 -36.17 13.29
C ALA A 48 -20.94 -35.71 13.98
N TYR A 49 -20.38 -34.59 13.53
CA TYR A 49 -19.18 -34.02 14.14
C TYR A 49 -19.46 -33.58 15.59
N PRO A 50 -18.56 -33.83 16.56
CA PRO A 50 -18.79 -33.46 17.95
C PRO A 50 -19.11 -31.97 18.10
N GLY A 51 -20.29 -31.66 18.63
CA GLY A 51 -20.78 -30.30 18.79
C GLY A 51 -21.49 -29.69 17.57
N GLN A 52 -21.61 -30.39 16.45
CA GLN A 52 -22.28 -29.89 15.24
C GLN A 52 -23.67 -29.31 15.52
N GLN A 53 -24.52 -30.04 16.25
CA GLN A 53 -25.86 -29.56 16.65
C GLN A 53 -25.84 -28.30 17.54
N PHE A 54 -24.74 -28.04 18.26
CA PHE A 54 -24.55 -26.80 19.00
C PHE A 54 -24.12 -25.67 18.04
N PHE A 55 -23.17 -25.92 17.13
CA PHE A 55 -22.73 -24.90 16.18
C PHE A 55 -23.85 -24.49 15.20
N GLU A 56 -24.61 -25.45 14.67
CA GLU A 56 -25.78 -25.23 13.80
C GLU A 56 -26.89 -24.40 14.48
N GLN A 57 -26.98 -24.40 15.82
CA GLN A 57 -27.94 -23.58 16.56
C GLN A 57 -27.60 -22.08 16.52
N TYR A 58 -26.32 -21.72 16.30
CA TYR A 58 -25.82 -20.34 16.36
C TYR A 58 -25.18 -19.86 15.04
N TYR A 59 -25.12 -20.71 14.00
CA TYR A 59 -24.70 -20.33 12.64
C TYR A 59 -25.94 -20.18 11.75
N VAL A 60 -26.47 -18.96 11.68
CA VAL A 60 -27.73 -18.64 10.99
C VAL A 60 -27.46 -18.11 9.58
N ASP A 61 -28.41 -18.25 8.67
CA ASP A 61 -28.34 -17.66 7.31
C ASP A 61 -28.20 -16.12 7.39
N LYS A 62 -27.35 -15.53 6.56
CA LYS A 62 -27.12 -14.07 6.55
C LYS A 62 -28.36 -13.22 6.24
N SER A 63 -29.37 -13.79 5.59
CA SER A 63 -30.65 -13.13 5.31
C SER A 63 -31.62 -13.14 6.50
N SER A 64 -31.29 -13.83 7.60
CA SER A 64 -32.10 -13.83 8.81
C SER A 64 -32.18 -12.44 9.47
N PRO A 65 -33.33 -12.04 10.05
CA PRO A 65 -33.45 -10.79 10.79
C PRO A 65 -32.42 -10.66 11.92
N GLU A 66 -32.08 -11.77 12.58
CA GLU A 66 -31.11 -11.85 13.66
C GLU A 66 -29.69 -11.51 13.18
N ALA A 67 -29.28 -12.00 12.00
CA ALA A 67 -28.01 -11.64 11.38
C ALA A 67 -28.01 -10.19 10.85
N GLN A 68 -29.14 -9.69 10.34
CA GLN A 68 -29.26 -8.31 9.84
C GLN A 68 -29.29 -7.25 10.95
N GLN A 69 -29.71 -7.63 12.16
CA GLN A 69 -29.66 -6.74 13.34
C GLN A 69 -28.25 -6.58 13.90
N ARG A 70 -27.34 -7.54 13.66
CA ARG A 70 -25.90 -7.36 13.89
C ARG A 70 -25.36 -6.47 12.77
N GLN A 71 -24.94 -5.25 13.14
CA GLN A 71 -24.56 -4.24 12.14
C GLN A 71 -23.41 -4.73 11.24
N ALA A 72 -23.40 -4.27 9.99
CA ALA A 72 -22.58 -4.81 8.90
C ALA A 72 -21.04 -4.69 9.07
N HIS A 73 -20.56 -4.20 10.22
CA HIS A 73 -19.13 -4.16 10.58
C HIS A 73 -18.55 -5.54 10.91
N HIS A 74 -19.37 -6.49 11.36
CA HIS A 74 -18.92 -7.83 11.79
C HIS A 74 -19.51 -8.98 10.94
N LEU A 75 -20.05 -8.69 9.76
CA LEU A 75 -20.52 -9.76 8.86
C LEU A 75 -19.33 -10.53 8.27
N SER A 76 -19.45 -11.85 8.27
CA SER A 76 -18.47 -12.76 7.66
C SER A 76 -18.38 -12.53 6.14
N SER A 77 -17.20 -12.78 5.54
CA SER A 77 -16.92 -12.58 4.10
C SER A 77 -18.09 -13.02 3.19
N ALA A 78 -18.41 -12.29 2.12
CA ALA A 78 -19.52 -12.50 1.19
C ALA A 78 -19.86 -13.97 0.90
N TYR A 79 -18.82 -14.79 0.72
CA TYR A 79 -18.88 -16.20 0.36
C TYR A 79 -19.30 -17.16 1.48
N CYS A 80 -19.44 -16.67 2.72
CA CYS A 80 -20.12 -17.37 3.80
C CYS A 80 -21.63 -17.28 3.60
N GLN A 81 -22.31 -18.44 3.62
CA GLN A 81 -23.78 -18.49 3.55
C GLN A 81 -24.43 -18.02 4.86
N GLY A 82 -23.79 -18.29 6.00
CA GLY A 82 -24.24 -17.87 7.31
C GLY A 82 -23.27 -16.95 8.05
N ALA A 83 -23.76 -16.46 9.19
CA ALA A 83 -23.03 -15.71 10.19
C ALA A 83 -23.24 -16.35 11.57
N TRP A 84 -22.25 -16.20 12.46
CA TRP A 84 -22.44 -16.53 13.87
C TRP A 84 -23.33 -15.47 14.51
N VAL A 85 -24.33 -15.89 15.29
CA VAL A 85 -25.15 -15.00 16.12
C VAL A 85 -25.26 -15.61 17.51
N THR A 86 -24.39 -15.14 18.41
CA THR A 86 -24.36 -15.54 19.81
C THR A 86 -25.40 -14.78 20.66
N PRO A 87 -25.79 -15.29 21.86
CA PRO A 87 -26.82 -14.67 22.69
C PRO A 87 -26.55 -13.23 23.16
N ILE A 88 -25.30 -12.75 23.08
CA ILE A 88 -24.88 -11.41 23.53
C ILE A 88 -23.93 -10.84 22.46
N SER A 89 -24.30 -9.71 21.85
CA SER A 89 -23.53 -9.09 20.77
C SER A 89 -22.10 -8.71 21.20
N PRO A 90 -21.09 -8.76 20.29
CA PRO A 90 -19.76 -8.19 20.52
C PRO A 90 -19.79 -6.75 21.06
N ASP A 91 -20.78 -5.95 20.63
CA ASP A 91 -20.97 -4.55 21.00
C ASP A 91 -21.35 -4.32 22.48
N ILE A 92 -21.70 -5.36 23.23
CA ILE A 92 -22.25 -5.24 24.58
C ILE A 92 -21.14 -5.39 25.63
N LYS A 93 -20.81 -4.28 26.33
CA LYS A 93 -19.90 -4.36 27.49
C LYS A 93 -20.53 -5.25 28.55
N ALA A 94 -19.83 -6.34 28.84
CA ALA A 94 -19.73 -6.82 30.20
C ALA A 94 -19.29 -5.64 31.10
N VAL A 95 -20.14 -5.25 32.04
CA VAL A 95 -19.74 -4.37 33.16
C VAL A 95 -18.82 -5.18 34.08
N GLU A 96 -17.92 -4.50 34.80
CA GLU A 96 -16.96 -5.20 35.65
C GLU A 96 -17.64 -6.07 36.70
N ALA A 97 -17.08 -7.27 36.92
CA ALA A 97 -17.81 -8.35 37.58
C ALA A 97 -18.16 -8.03 39.04
N SER A 98 -17.33 -7.22 39.69
CA SER A 98 -17.49 -6.66 41.04
C SER A 98 -18.53 -5.55 41.14
N GLU A 99 -18.86 -4.87 40.04
CA GLU A 99 -19.80 -3.74 39.98
C GLU A 99 -21.17 -4.16 39.44
N ALA A 100 -21.20 -5.15 38.54
CA ALA A 100 -22.40 -5.60 37.86
C ALA A 100 -23.29 -6.48 38.77
N THR A 101 -24.53 -6.05 39.00
CA THR A 101 -25.52 -6.86 39.74
C THR A 101 -25.92 -8.10 38.92
N SER A 102 -25.80 -9.29 39.52
CA SER A 102 -26.33 -10.53 38.95
C SER A 102 -27.76 -10.80 39.40
N VAL A 103 -28.59 -11.29 38.48
CA VAL A 103 -29.94 -11.83 38.72
C VAL A 103 -29.87 -13.35 38.55
N VAL A 104 -30.27 -14.09 39.58
CA VAL A 104 -30.31 -15.56 39.56
C VAL A 104 -31.77 -16.02 39.49
N THR A 105 -32.06 -16.95 38.58
CA THR A 105 -33.37 -17.59 38.42
C THR A 105 -33.20 -19.10 38.22
N ALA A 106 -34.15 -19.87 38.72
CA ALA A 106 -34.24 -21.34 38.59
C ALA A 106 -35.68 -21.77 38.92
N ASP A 107 -36.07 -22.98 38.51
CA ASP A 107 -37.38 -23.57 38.85
C ASP A 107 -37.44 -23.97 40.33
N TYR A 108 -36.32 -24.43 40.90
CA TYR A 108 -36.13 -24.74 42.31
C TYR A 108 -34.84 -24.12 42.87
N GLY A 109 -34.90 -23.69 44.12
CA GLY A 109 -33.75 -23.15 44.84
C GLY A 109 -33.80 -23.48 46.32
N HIS A 110 -32.74 -24.09 46.83
CA HIS A 110 -32.52 -24.44 48.24
C HIS A 110 -31.25 -23.76 48.73
N TYR A 111 -31.38 -22.85 49.70
CA TYR A 111 -30.25 -22.21 50.37
C TYR A 111 -30.07 -22.79 51.77
N ASP A 112 -28.94 -23.45 51.99
CA ASP A 112 -28.47 -23.89 53.31
C ASP A 112 -27.13 -23.20 53.60
N PRO A 113 -27.00 -22.42 54.70
CA PRO A 113 -25.74 -21.82 55.11
C PRO A 113 -24.79 -22.77 55.88
N ASN A 114 -25.22 -24.00 56.20
CA ASN A 114 -24.42 -25.02 56.90
C ASN A 114 -24.12 -26.26 56.03
N GLY A 115 -24.98 -26.53 55.04
CA GLY A 115 -24.84 -27.54 54.00
C GLY A 115 -24.58 -26.93 52.62
N ASP A 116 -24.80 -27.72 51.57
CA ASP A 116 -24.60 -27.27 50.19
C ASP A 116 -25.89 -26.61 49.65
N SER A 117 -25.76 -25.45 49.01
CA SER A 117 -26.89 -24.71 48.42
C SER A 117 -27.08 -25.10 46.95
N ILE A 118 -28.31 -25.37 46.54
CA ILE A 118 -28.65 -25.97 45.24
C ILE A 118 -29.65 -25.10 44.48
N LEU A 119 -29.38 -24.88 43.19
CA LEU A 119 -30.30 -24.34 42.20
C LEU A 119 -30.54 -25.44 41.15
N GLU A 120 -31.79 -25.70 40.78
CA GLU A 120 -32.12 -26.82 39.89
C GLU A 120 -33.33 -26.50 39.00
N GLY A 121 -33.25 -26.91 37.73
CA GLY A 121 -34.23 -26.61 36.69
C GLY A 121 -34.02 -25.21 36.09
N ASN A 122 -33.69 -25.17 34.79
CA ASN A 122 -33.54 -23.94 33.99
C ASN A 122 -32.74 -22.83 34.70
N VAL A 123 -31.63 -23.17 35.35
CA VAL A 123 -30.85 -22.22 36.13
C VAL A 123 -30.23 -21.20 35.18
N LEU A 124 -30.55 -19.93 35.38
CA LEU A 124 -30.09 -18.79 34.60
C LEU A 124 -29.52 -17.74 35.56
N ILE A 125 -28.23 -17.47 35.40
CA ILE A 125 -27.53 -16.33 36.01
C ILE A 125 -27.32 -15.28 34.93
N ASP A 126 -27.96 -14.14 35.08
CA ASP A 126 -27.91 -13.03 34.14
C ASP A 126 -27.18 -11.84 34.80
N GLN A 127 -26.20 -11.26 34.13
CA GLN A 127 -25.43 -10.09 34.60
C GLN A 127 -25.23 -9.15 33.41
N GLN A 128 -25.06 -7.84 33.63
CA GLN A 128 -25.02 -6.88 32.52
C GLN A 128 -23.86 -7.19 31.54
N GLY A 129 -24.22 -7.68 30.34
CA GLY A 129 -23.31 -8.11 29.28
C GLY A 129 -22.75 -9.54 29.39
N ARG A 130 -23.29 -10.38 30.29
CA ARG A 130 -22.84 -11.76 30.52
C ARG A 130 -23.99 -12.69 30.97
N GLN A 131 -23.99 -13.94 30.54
CA GLN A 131 -25.03 -14.90 30.93
C GLN A 131 -24.47 -16.31 31.15
N ILE A 132 -24.93 -17.01 32.18
CA ILE A 132 -24.70 -18.45 32.39
C ILE A 132 -26.02 -19.18 32.49
N ARG A 133 -26.12 -20.35 31.86
CA ARG A 133 -27.25 -21.26 31.94
C ARG A 133 -26.78 -22.67 32.31
N ALA A 134 -27.53 -23.38 33.14
CA ALA A 134 -27.25 -24.78 33.51
C ALA A 134 -28.54 -25.50 33.91
N ASP A 135 -28.56 -26.84 33.85
CA ASP A 135 -29.66 -27.63 34.38
C ASP A 135 -29.64 -27.68 35.92
N LYS A 136 -28.44 -27.65 36.52
CA LYS A 136 -28.23 -27.60 37.98
C LYS A 136 -26.96 -26.80 38.35
N ILE A 137 -27.00 -26.08 39.47
CA ILE A 137 -25.81 -25.47 40.10
C ILE A 137 -25.81 -25.83 41.59
N THR A 138 -24.71 -26.40 42.07
CA THR A 138 -24.46 -26.70 43.49
C THR A 138 -23.32 -25.83 44.00
N ILE A 139 -23.54 -25.14 45.12
CA ILE A 139 -22.57 -24.29 45.82
C ILE A 139 -22.21 -25.00 47.12
N ASP A 140 -20.92 -25.24 47.34
CA ASP A 140 -20.46 -25.95 48.52
C ASP A 140 -20.67 -25.16 49.83
N LYS A 141 -20.82 -25.87 50.94
CA LYS A 141 -20.98 -25.28 52.29
C LYS A 141 -19.90 -24.27 52.72
N SER A 142 -18.70 -24.30 52.13
CA SER A 142 -17.66 -23.30 52.41
C SER A 142 -17.78 -22.03 51.56
N GLN A 143 -18.75 -21.99 50.64
CA GLN A 143 -18.97 -20.96 49.63
C GLN A 143 -17.67 -20.60 48.89
N THR A 144 -16.91 -21.64 48.54
CA THR A 144 -15.62 -21.57 47.84
C THR A 144 -15.70 -22.21 46.46
N PHE A 145 -16.54 -23.22 46.30
CA PHE A 145 -16.71 -23.97 45.05
C PHE A 145 -18.16 -23.91 44.58
N ALA A 146 -18.34 -23.61 43.30
CA ALA A 146 -19.60 -23.80 42.59
C ALA A 146 -19.37 -24.83 41.49
N ASN A 147 -20.24 -25.83 41.42
CA ASN A 147 -20.27 -26.86 40.39
C ASN A 147 -21.58 -26.72 39.60
N ALA A 148 -21.48 -26.40 38.32
CA ALA A 148 -22.61 -26.34 37.39
C ALA A 148 -22.60 -27.60 36.50
N GLU A 149 -23.76 -28.24 36.35
CA GLU A 149 -23.92 -29.51 35.66
C GLU A 149 -25.11 -29.47 34.70
N GLY A 150 -24.95 -30.13 33.55
CA GLY A 150 -25.98 -30.26 32.52
C GLY A 150 -26.06 -29.03 31.62
N ARG A 151 -25.56 -29.20 30.38
CA ARG A 151 -25.67 -28.23 29.28
C ARG A 151 -25.26 -26.81 29.70
N VAL A 152 -24.11 -26.70 30.38
CA VAL A 152 -23.68 -25.43 30.95
C VAL A 152 -23.24 -24.50 29.82
N GLN A 153 -24.01 -23.46 29.56
CA GLN A 153 -23.71 -22.44 28.56
C GLN A 153 -23.22 -21.16 29.24
N MET A 154 -22.21 -20.51 28.67
CA MET A 154 -21.72 -19.18 29.09
C MET A 154 -21.60 -18.27 27.88
N ALA A 155 -22.25 -17.11 27.90
CA ALA A 155 -22.18 -16.10 26.86
C ALA A 155 -21.66 -14.77 27.40
N GLN A 156 -20.80 -14.09 26.64
CA GLN A 156 -20.29 -12.75 26.95
C GLN A 156 -19.73 -12.11 25.67
N ALA A 157 -20.20 -10.91 25.31
CA ALA A 157 -19.62 -10.05 24.26
C ALA A 157 -19.13 -10.80 23.00
N GLY A 158 -20.03 -11.46 22.27
CA GLY A 158 -19.69 -12.19 21.05
C GLY A 158 -19.04 -13.57 21.26
N LEU A 159 -18.66 -13.94 22.48
CA LEU A 159 -18.21 -15.29 22.81
C LEU A 159 -19.35 -16.13 23.40
N LEU A 160 -19.41 -17.39 23.00
CA LEU A 160 -20.29 -18.41 23.58
C LEU A 160 -19.50 -19.70 23.80
N ALA A 161 -19.62 -20.28 25.00
CA ALA A 161 -19.12 -21.63 25.29
C ALA A 161 -20.25 -22.52 25.83
N GLN A 162 -20.23 -23.81 25.47
CA GLN A 162 -21.09 -24.85 26.06
C GLN A 162 -20.23 -26.00 26.57
N SER A 163 -20.54 -26.54 27.75
CA SER A 163 -19.77 -27.62 28.40
C SER A 163 -20.68 -28.56 29.19
N ASP A 164 -20.22 -29.79 29.44
CA ASP A 164 -21.00 -30.79 30.19
C ASP A 164 -21.05 -30.43 31.69
N GLN A 165 -19.95 -29.88 32.21
CA GLN A 165 -19.77 -29.47 33.61
C GLN A 165 -18.81 -28.29 33.71
N ILE A 166 -19.02 -27.40 34.69
CA ILE A 166 -18.06 -26.37 35.12
C ILE A 166 -17.81 -26.47 36.63
N ASN A 167 -16.55 -26.63 37.02
CA ASN A 167 -16.10 -26.57 38.41
C ASN A 167 -15.36 -25.25 38.65
N TYR A 168 -15.90 -24.39 39.50
CA TYR A 168 -15.43 -23.02 39.69
C TYR A 168 -15.02 -22.72 41.15
N ASN A 169 -13.85 -22.12 41.36
CA ASN A 169 -13.40 -21.63 42.66
C ASN A 169 -13.71 -20.13 42.83
N LEU A 170 -14.80 -19.85 43.57
CA LEU A 170 -15.39 -18.54 43.81
C LEU A 170 -14.43 -17.53 44.47
N LYS A 171 -13.41 -18.00 45.19
CA LYS A 171 -12.47 -17.14 45.94
C LYS A 171 -11.16 -16.85 45.19
N ARG A 172 -10.78 -17.68 44.22
CA ARG A 172 -9.56 -17.51 43.40
C ARG A 172 -9.84 -17.10 41.96
N GLN A 173 -11.11 -17.01 41.58
CA GLN A 173 -11.58 -16.76 40.22
C GLN A 173 -11.05 -17.74 39.15
N GLN A 174 -10.78 -18.98 39.58
CA GLN A 174 -10.27 -20.08 38.76
C GLN A 174 -11.42 -21.03 38.40
N GLY A 175 -11.44 -21.56 37.18
CA GLY A 175 -12.54 -22.43 36.74
C GLY A 175 -12.12 -23.44 35.67
N ASP A 176 -12.65 -24.65 35.79
CA ASP A 176 -12.46 -25.77 34.87
C ASP A 176 -13.79 -26.13 34.17
N LEU A 177 -13.81 -26.00 32.84
CA LEU A 177 -14.87 -26.52 31.97
C LEU A 177 -14.40 -27.85 31.37
N ASN A 178 -15.26 -28.85 31.34
CA ASN A 178 -14.99 -30.15 30.72
C ASN A 178 -15.81 -30.33 29.42
N ASN A 179 -15.17 -30.90 28.39
CA ASN A 179 -15.74 -31.20 27.07
C ASN A 179 -16.47 -29.99 26.44
N SER A 180 -15.70 -28.94 26.16
CA SER A 180 -16.21 -27.61 25.82
C SER A 180 -16.26 -27.36 24.32
N TYR A 181 -17.38 -26.86 23.83
CA TYR A 181 -17.52 -26.24 22.51
C TYR A 181 -17.50 -24.72 22.68
N TYR A 182 -16.90 -23.99 21.75
CA TYR A 182 -16.83 -22.52 21.81
C TYR A 182 -16.97 -21.86 20.44
N ILE A 183 -17.51 -20.65 20.44
CA ILE A 183 -17.73 -19.77 19.29
C ILE A 183 -17.21 -18.37 19.65
N SER A 184 -16.57 -17.70 18.70
CA SER A 184 -16.22 -16.28 18.72
C SER A 184 -16.82 -15.62 17.48
N GLU A 185 -17.85 -14.81 17.69
CA GLU A 185 -18.57 -14.11 16.63
C GLU A 185 -17.69 -13.08 15.91
N GLU A 186 -16.93 -12.29 16.69
CA GLU A 186 -16.03 -11.24 16.20
C GLU A 186 -14.90 -11.79 15.31
N GLN A 187 -14.33 -12.95 15.67
CA GLN A 187 -13.25 -13.61 14.93
C GLN A 187 -13.77 -14.62 13.89
N HIS A 188 -15.10 -14.70 13.71
CA HIS A 188 -15.82 -15.71 12.92
C HIS A 188 -15.43 -17.18 13.20
N ALA A 189 -14.91 -17.45 14.39
CA ALA A 189 -14.20 -18.68 14.74
C ALA A 189 -15.00 -19.61 15.65
N HIS A 190 -14.71 -20.90 15.59
CA HIS A 190 -15.26 -21.92 16.50
C HIS A 190 -14.26 -23.04 16.76
N GLY A 191 -14.56 -23.86 17.78
CA GLY A 191 -13.81 -25.07 18.05
C GLY A 191 -14.31 -25.85 19.26
N ARG A 192 -13.57 -26.91 19.60
CA ARG A 192 -13.80 -27.76 20.77
C ARG A 192 -12.49 -27.91 21.55
N ALA A 193 -12.55 -27.91 22.88
CA ALA A 193 -11.46 -28.33 23.75
C ALA A 193 -11.94 -29.44 24.69
N GLU A 194 -11.07 -30.40 24.99
CA GLU A 194 -11.39 -31.45 25.96
C GLU A 194 -11.50 -30.89 27.39
N LYS A 195 -10.70 -29.86 27.69
CA LYS A 195 -10.80 -29.09 28.93
C LYS A 195 -10.37 -27.64 28.70
N ILE A 196 -11.14 -26.68 29.23
CA ILE A 196 -10.76 -25.26 29.31
C ILE A 196 -10.57 -24.89 30.79
N SER A 197 -9.40 -24.40 31.16
CA SER A 197 -9.00 -24.09 32.53
C SER A 197 -8.53 -22.62 32.65
N ARG A 198 -9.30 -21.78 33.34
CA ARG A 198 -8.84 -20.44 33.79
C ARG A 198 -7.99 -20.61 35.05
N THR A 199 -6.67 -20.51 34.90
CA THR A 199 -5.68 -20.78 35.97
C THR A 199 -5.27 -19.54 36.75
N SER A 200 -5.50 -18.35 36.19
CA SER A 200 -5.43 -17.05 36.88
C SER A 200 -6.34 -16.06 36.15
N ASP A 201 -6.42 -14.81 36.62
CA ASP A 201 -7.33 -13.83 36.02
C ASP A 201 -7.03 -13.50 34.54
N ASN A 202 -5.79 -13.71 34.11
CA ASN A 202 -5.30 -13.40 32.77
C ASN A 202 -4.97 -14.65 31.93
N ILE A 203 -5.00 -15.87 32.51
CA ILE A 203 -4.48 -17.08 31.85
C ILE A 203 -5.56 -18.15 31.68
N VAL A 204 -5.80 -18.53 30.42
CA VAL A 204 -6.71 -19.61 30.00
C VAL A 204 -5.91 -20.70 29.29
N VAL A 205 -6.05 -21.94 29.75
CA VAL A 205 -5.41 -23.13 29.18
C VAL A 205 -6.48 -24.03 28.56
N MET A 206 -6.37 -24.31 27.26
CA MET A 206 -7.24 -25.24 26.54
C MET A 206 -6.44 -26.49 26.17
N ASN A 207 -6.91 -27.67 26.56
CA ASN A 207 -6.24 -28.95 26.30
C ASN A 207 -6.97 -29.73 25.20
N ASN A 208 -6.22 -30.39 24.31
CA ASN A 208 -6.70 -31.10 23.12
C ASN A 208 -7.75 -30.27 22.35
N ALA A 209 -7.33 -29.07 21.95
CA ALA A 209 -8.17 -28.00 21.44
C ALA A 209 -8.11 -27.89 19.92
N THR A 210 -9.26 -27.62 19.29
CA THR A 210 -9.40 -27.30 17.86
C THR A 210 -9.79 -25.85 17.65
N TYR A 211 -9.48 -25.29 16.47
CA TYR A 211 -9.85 -23.96 16.02
C TYR A 211 -10.06 -23.94 14.50
N SER A 212 -11.13 -23.27 14.02
CA SER A 212 -11.39 -23.00 12.60
C SER A 212 -12.29 -21.77 12.42
N THR A 213 -12.16 -21.06 11.30
CA THR A 213 -13.10 -20.02 10.85
C THR A 213 -14.03 -20.49 9.73
N CYS A 214 -13.96 -21.77 9.36
CA CYS A 214 -14.88 -22.35 8.38
C CYS A 214 -16.30 -22.48 8.96
N PRO A 215 -17.34 -22.42 8.12
CA PRO A 215 -18.70 -22.78 8.53
C PRO A 215 -18.71 -24.14 9.25
N PRO A 216 -19.66 -24.36 10.18
CA PRO A 216 -19.84 -25.70 10.76
C PRO A 216 -20.19 -26.70 9.65
N ASP A 217 -19.35 -27.72 9.55
CA ASP A 217 -19.34 -28.81 8.58
C ASP A 217 -18.80 -30.03 9.35
N GLU A 218 -19.24 -31.23 9.02
CA GLU A 218 -18.72 -32.47 9.63
C GLU A 218 -17.19 -32.57 9.53
N LYS A 219 -16.64 -31.99 8.46
CA LYS A 219 -15.21 -31.94 8.18
C LYS A 219 -14.84 -30.52 7.73
N PRO A 220 -14.57 -29.56 8.63
CA PRO A 220 -14.24 -28.20 8.22
C PRO A 220 -13.02 -28.20 7.28
N THR A 221 -13.05 -27.37 6.24
CA THR A 221 -12.07 -27.42 5.12
C THR A 221 -10.63 -27.24 5.60
N TRP A 222 -10.42 -26.42 6.63
CA TRP A 222 -9.21 -26.49 7.45
C TRP A 222 -9.56 -26.38 8.94
N LYS A 223 -8.71 -26.98 9.78
CA LYS A 223 -8.76 -26.86 11.25
C LYS A 223 -7.36 -26.91 11.82
N ILE A 224 -7.07 -26.09 12.82
CA ILE A 224 -5.91 -26.27 13.69
C ILE A 224 -6.34 -27.20 14.83
N GLN A 225 -5.48 -28.13 15.23
CA GLN A 225 -5.59 -28.89 16.48
C GLN A 225 -4.27 -28.79 17.25
N ALA A 226 -4.34 -28.57 18.56
CA ALA A 226 -3.18 -28.48 19.45
C ALA A 226 -3.41 -29.30 20.72
N ASP A 227 -2.36 -29.99 21.18
CA ASP A 227 -2.40 -30.80 22.40
C ASP A 227 -2.64 -29.88 23.63
N LYS A 228 -2.10 -28.66 23.58
CA LYS A 228 -2.37 -27.58 24.54
C LYS A 228 -2.29 -26.21 23.84
N ILE A 229 -3.18 -25.29 24.22
CA ILE A 229 -3.14 -23.86 23.95
C ILE A 229 -3.15 -23.12 25.30
N THR A 230 -2.33 -22.09 25.47
CA THR A 230 -2.26 -21.23 26.65
C THR A 230 -2.40 -19.78 26.21
N LEU A 231 -3.54 -19.16 26.47
CA LEU A 231 -3.79 -17.75 26.20
C LEU A 231 -3.44 -16.94 27.44
N ASN A 232 -2.60 -15.92 27.29
CA ASN A 232 -2.21 -15.01 28.35
C ASN A 232 -2.55 -13.56 27.95
N GLN A 233 -3.63 -13.05 28.54
CA GLN A 233 -4.15 -11.70 28.31
C GLN A 233 -3.22 -10.61 28.87
N GLU A 234 -2.38 -10.93 29.87
CA GLU A 234 -1.41 -9.99 30.45
C GLU A 234 -0.28 -9.68 29.46
N THR A 235 0.23 -10.70 28.77
CA THR A 235 1.31 -10.56 27.78
C THR A 235 0.82 -10.36 26.34
N GLY A 236 -0.47 -10.62 26.06
CA GLY A 236 -1.04 -10.52 24.72
C GLY A 236 -0.64 -11.68 23.82
N ARG A 237 -0.37 -12.87 24.38
CA ARG A 237 0.15 -14.02 23.63
C ARG A 237 -0.67 -15.29 23.83
N GLY A 238 -0.89 -16.01 22.74
CA GLY A 238 -1.31 -17.40 22.71
C GLY A 238 -0.12 -18.31 22.41
N GLU A 239 0.14 -19.28 23.28
CA GLU A 239 1.16 -20.31 23.07
C GLU A 239 0.52 -21.65 22.81
N THR A 240 0.99 -22.39 21.81
CA THR A 240 0.49 -23.73 21.48
C THR A 240 1.62 -24.76 21.48
N THR A 241 1.29 -26.01 21.82
CA THR A 241 2.22 -27.15 21.73
C THR A 241 1.60 -28.34 21.00
N GLY A 242 2.42 -29.10 20.27
CA GLY A 242 1.98 -30.28 19.51
C GLY A 242 1.00 -29.96 18.37
N THR A 243 1.11 -28.75 17.82
CA THR A 243 0.09 -28.15 16.95
C THR A 243 0.17 -28.65 15.52
N LYS A 244 -0.98 -28.95 14.94
CA LYS A 244 -1.14 -29.53 13.61
C LYS A 244 -2.21 -28.75 12.85
N LEU A 245 -1.87 -28.27 11.66
CA LEU A 245 -2.84 -27.77 10.69
C LEU A 245 -3.34 -28.96 9.87
N TYR A 246 -4.65 -29.17 9.86
CA TYR A 246 -5.32 -30.15 9.03
C TYR A 246 -6.07 -29.46 7.89
N VAL A 247 -5.98 -30.03 6.69
CA VAL A 247 -6.88 -29.74 5.57
C VAL A 247 -7.85 -30.91 5.46
N LYS A 248 -9.14 -30.66 5.66
CA LYS A 248 -10.17 -31.66 6.03
C LYS A 248 -9.69 -32.56 7.18
N ASP A 249 -9.16 -33.75 6.88
CA ASP A 249 -8.63 -34.73 7.85
C ASP A 249 -7.14 -35.07 7.65
N VAL A 250 -6.46 -34.45 6.68
CA VAL A 250 -5.03 -34.68 6.41
C VAL A 250 -4.19 -33.63 7.14
N PRO A 251 -3.26 -34.00 8.04
CA PRO A 251 -2.32 -33.05 8.64
C PRO A 251 -1.29 -32.61 7.60
N VAL A 252 -1.26 -31.31 7.28
CA VAL A 252 -0.37 -30.74 6.25
C VAL A 252 0.85 -30.02 6.83
N LEU A 253 0.75 -29.53 8.07
CA LEU A 253 1.86 -28.90 8.80
C LEU A 253 1.77 -29.31 10.27
N ALA A 254 2.92 -29.60 10.88
CA ALA A 254 3.04 -29.85 12.31
C ALA A 254 4.16 -28.98 12.90
N VAL A 255 3.85 -28.23 13.97
CA VAL A 255 4.77 -27.35 14.68
C VAL A 255 4.78 -27.74 16.17
N PRO A 256 5.94 -28.08 16.75
CA PRO A 256 6.02 -28.60 18.13
C PRO A 256 5.66 -27.53 19.17
N TYR A 257 5.97 -26.27 18.87
CA TYR A 257 5.55 -25.09 19.60
C TYR A 257 5.31 -23.95 18.59
N PHE A 258 4.24 -23.19 18.77
CA PHE A 258 3.93 -21.98 17.99
C PHE A 258 3.33 -20.92 18.91
N ASN A 259 3.69 -19.65 18.72
CA ASN A 259 3.36 -18.58 19.64
C ASN A 259 2.95 -17.32 18.86
N PHE A 260 1.76 -16.82 19.13
CA PHE A 260 1.05 -15.83 18.31
C PHE A 260 0.47 -14.70 19.18
N PRO A 261 0.30 -13.48 18.64
CA PRO A 261 -0.42 -12.41 19.33
C PRO A 261 -1.92 -12.71 19.45
N ILE A 262 -2.55 -12.30 20.55
CA ILE A 262 -4.03 -12.33 20.73
C ILE A 262 -4.66 -10.93 20.79
N ASP A 263 -3.85 -9.89 20.59
CA ASP A 263 -4.23 -8.48 20.44
C ASP A 263 -3.16 -7.74 19.62
N ASP A 264 -3.35 -6.46 19.34
CA ASP A 264 -2.50 -5.67 18.42
C ASP A 264 -1.08 -5.37 18.94
N ARG A 265 -0.65 -5.95 20.07
CA ARG A 265 0.71 -5.74 20.61
C ARG A 265 1.78 -6.40 19.74
N ARG A 266 2.63 -5.54 19.14
CA ARG A 266 3.89 -5.94 18.47
C ARG A 266 4.67 -6.90 19.36
N THR A 267 4.93 -8.11 18.90
CA THR A 267 5.59 -9.15 19.70
C THR A 267 6.37 -10.12 18.82
N THR A 268 7.57 -10.50 19.25
CA THR A 268 8.52 -11.35 18.50
C THR A 268 7.91 -12.70 18.09
N GLY A 269 8.20 -13.17 16.88
CA GLY A 269 7.66 -14.42 16.35
C GLY A 269 8.08 -14.72 14.90
N ILE A 270 7.74 -15.93 14.44
CA ILE A 270 7.88 -16.32 13.03
C ILE A 270 6.62 -15.85 12.30
N LEU A 271 6.79 -15.10 11.21
CA LEU A 271 5.69 -14.71 10.32
C LEU A 271 5.40 -15.81 9.30
N THR A 272 4.25 -15.72 8.62
CA THR A 272 3.83 -16.70 7.59
C THR A 272 4.92 -16.90 6.52
N PRO A 273 5.49 -18.11 6.38
CA PRO A 273 6.47 -18.41 5.34
C PRO A 273 5.86 -18.29 3.93
N SER A 274 6.65 -17.87 2.96
CA SER A 274 6.25 -17.84 1.55
C SER A 274 7.00 -18.89 0.73
N PHE A 275 6.26 -19.54 -0.18
CA PHE A 275 6.77 -20.52 -1.13
C PHE A 275 6.51 -20.01 -2.55
N GLY A 276 7.39 -20.30 -3.49
CA GLY A 276 7.29 -19.81 -4.87
C GLY A 276 8.00 -20.70 -5.88
N PHE A 277 7.78 -20.43 -7.17
CA PHE A 277 8.51 -21.07 -8.27
C PHE A 277 8.81 -20.09 -9.42
N THR A 278 10.07 -20.01 -9.82
CA THR A 278 10.53 -19.24 -10.99
C THR A 278 11.36 -20.09 -11.95
N ASN A 279 11.42 -19.72 -13.22
CA ASN A 279 12.16 -20.48 -14.24
C ASN A 279 13.69 -20.35 -14.13
N ASP A 280 14.17 -19.34 -13.41
CA ASP A 280 15.56 -18.98 -13.22
C ASP A 280 16.09 -19.45 -11.84
N GLY A 281 15.27 -19.34 -10.79
CA GLY A 281 15.58 -19.70 -9.40
C GLY A 281 14.95 -21.00 -8.88
N GLY A 282 14.09 -21.65 -9.66
CA GLY A 282 13.48 -22.93 -9.29
C GLY A 282 12.47 -22.76 -8.14
N VAL A 283 12.44 -23.72 -7.21
CA VAL A 283 11.57 -23.65 -6.01
C VAL A 283 12.22 -22.75 -4.95
N GLU A 284 11.44 -21.82 -4.39
CA GLU A 284 11.89 -20.99 -3.26
C GLU A 284 11.08 -21.19 -1.98
N LEU A 285 11.73 -20.92 -0.84
CA LEU A 285 11.15 -20.84 0.50
C LEU A 285 11.79 -19.68 1.27
N ALA A 286 10.98 -18.76 1.79
CA ALA A 286 11.40 -17.69 2.70
C ALA A 286 10.66 -17.81 4.04
N VAL A 287 11.37 -17.64 5.17
CA VAL A 287 10.82 -17.78 6.54
C VAL A 287 11.11 -16.51 7.35
N PRO A 288 10.20 -15.52 7.37
CA PRO A 288 10.46 -14.25 8.05
C PRO A 288 10.37 -14.39 9.57
N VAL A 289 11.37 -13.90 10.30
CA VAL A 289 11.40 -13.86 11.77
C VAL A 289 11.36 -12.41 12.24
N TYR A 290 10.22 -11.99 12.79
CA TYR A 290 10.02 -10.66 13.33
C TYR A 290 10.51 -10.57 14.79
N LEU A 291 11.28 -9.54 15.07
CA LEU A 291 11.91 -9.24 16.35
C LEU A 291 11.40 -7.87 16.84
N ASN A 292 10.46 -7.87 17.79
CA ASN A 292 10.18 -6.66 18.55
C ASN A 292 11.32 -6.48 19.57
N LEU A 293 12.23 -5.55 19.30
CA LEU A 293 13.40 -5.27 20.13
C LEU A 293 13.09 -4.22 21.19
N ALA A 294 12.33 -3.18 20.84
CA ALA A 294 11.78 -2.19 21.75
C ALA A 294 10.51 -1.56 21.15
N PRO A 295 9.63 -0.89 21.94
CA PRO A 295 8.42 -0.24 21.43
C PRO A 295 8.64 0.81 20.31
N HIS A 296 9.89 1.22 20.10
CA HIS A 296 10.31 2.25 19.15
C HIS A 296 11.33 1.77 18.09
N TYR A 297 11.71 0.48 18.08
CA TYR A 297 12.44 -0.13 16.96
C TYR A 297 12.25 -1.65 16.90
N ASP A 298 12.14 -2.16 15.67
CA ASP A 298 11.99 -3.58 15.38
C ASP A 298 12.83 -4.04 14.18
N ALA A 299 12.99 -5.35 14.03
CA ALA A 299 13.71 -5.97 12.92
C ALA A 299 12.95 -7.17 12.37
N THR A 300 13.12 -7.46 11.09
CA THR A 300 12.70 -8.72 10.47
C THR A 300 13.91 -9.37 9.82
N VAL A 301 14.20 -10.63 10.15
CA VAL A 301 15.29 -11.40 9.53
C VAL A 301 14.67 -12.58 8.80
N THR A 302 14.92 -12.68 7.49
CA THR A 302 14.27 -13.66 6.62
C THR A 302 15.35 -14.52 5.94
N PRO A 303 15.70 -15.68 6.52
CA PRO A 303 16.39 -16.73 5.79
C PRO A 303 15.53 -17.19 4.61
N ARG A 304 16.15 -17.27 3.43
CA ARG A 304 15.51 -17.69 2.18
C ARG A 304 16.42 -18.67 1.44
N TYR A 305 15.81 -19.64 0.79
CA TYR A 305 16.49 -20.61 -0.05
C TYR A 305 15.83 -20.65 -1.42
N ILE A 306 16.66 -20.59 -2.47
CA ILE A 306 16.26 -20.54 -3.88
C ILE A 306 16.98 -21.72 -4.54
N ALA A 307 16.25 -22.78 -4.91
CA ALA A 307 16.83 -24.10 -5.18
C ALA A 307 17.92 -24.11 -6.27
N ASP A 308 17.76 -23.27 -7.29
CA ASP A 308 18.67 -23.17 -8.43
C ASP A 308 19.74 -22.06 -8.28
N ARG A 309 19.75 -21.29 -7.18
CA ARG A 309 20.68 -20.17 -6.95
C ARG A 309 21.48 -20.26 -5.65
N GLY A 310 20.88 -20.66 -4.53
CA GLY A 310 21.56 -20.80 -3.24
C GLY A 310 20.78 -20.35 -2.01
N ALA A 311 21.49 -20.11 -0.91
CA ALA A 311 20.95 -19.63 0.37
C ALA A 311 21.21 -18.14 0.57
N MET A 312 20.15 -17.39 0.84
CA MET A 312 20.10 -15.94 0.95
C MET A 312 19.62 -15.52 2.35
N LEU A 313 20.11 -14.38 2.83
CA LEU A 313 19.63 -13.76 4.05
C LEU A 313 19.14 -12.34 3.74
N GLU A 314 17.85 -12.11 3.93
CA GLU A 314 17.23 -10.78 3.88
C GLU A 314 17.09 -10.22 5.30
N GLY A 315 17.22 -8.91 5.45
CA GLY A 315 17.03 -8.21 6.72
C GLY A 315 16.34 -6.86 6.53
N GLU A 316 15.41 -6.54 7.43
CA GLU A 316 14.74 -5.25 7.59
C GLU A 316 14.96 -4.77 9.03
N PHE A 317 15.21 -3.48 9.23
CA PHE A 317 15.29 -2.82 10.54
C PHE A 317 14.60 -1.47 10.49
N ARG A 318 13.69 -1.21 11.41
CA ARG A 318 12.88 0.03 11.46
C ARG A 318 12.96 0.67 12.83
N TYR A 319 12.96 2.00 12.85
CA TYR A 319 12.99 2.78 14.09
C TYR A 319 12.13 4.05 13.98
N LEU A 320 11.62 4.50 15.14
CA LEU A 320 10.88 5.74 15.32
C LEU A 320 11.29 6.35 16.67
N THR A 321 12.24 7.27 16.65
CA THR A 321 12.79 7.91 17.84
C THR A 321 12.25 9.32 18.01
N GLU A 322 12.10 9.77 19.26
CA GLU A 322 11.67 11.14 19.58
C GLU A 322 12.70 12.18 19.09
N SER A 323 13.99 11.89 19.28
CA SER A 323 15.08 12.86 19.05
C SER A 323 15.79 12.77 17.70
N PHE A 324 15.60 11.69 16.94
CA PHE A 324 16.25 11.47 15.63
C PHE A 324 15.27 10.99 14.54
N GLY A 325 13.96 11.18 14.74
CA GLY A 325 12.94 10.81 13.75
C GLY A 325 12.88 9.31 13.47
N SER A 326 12.44 8.95 12.26
CA SER A 326 12.21 7.57 11.84
C SER A 326 13.11 7.14 10.68
N GLY A 327 13.28 5.84 10.53
CA GLY A 327 13.98 5.28 9.39
C GLY A 327 13.75 3.78 9.21
N MET A 328 14.16 3.30 8.04
CA MET A 328 14.07 1.92 7.60
C MET A 328 15.35 1.57 6.85
N LEU A 329 16.01 0.50 7.28
CA LEU A 329 17.17 -0.10 6.65
C LEU A 329 16.75 -1.48 6.16
N TRP A 330 17.02 -1.82 4.90
CA TRP A 330 16.86 -3.20 4.44
C TRP A 330 17.91 -3.61 3.43
N GLY A 331 18.08 -4.91 3.29
CA GLY A 331 18.80 -5.50 2.17
C GLY A 331 18.90 -7.02 2.24
N GLY A 332 19.32 -7.63 1.14
CA GLY A 332 19.54 -9.05 1.00
C GLY A 332 21.00 -9.38 0.64
N TYR A 333 21.51 -10.50 1.16
CA TYR A 333 22.83 -11.04 0.82
C TYR A 333 22.73 -12.51 0.41
N LEU A 334 23.15 -12.82 -0.81
CA LEU A 334 23.32 -14.16 -1.37
C LEU A 334 24.82 -14.40 -1.59
N ALA A 335 25.42 -15.29 -0.80
CA ALA A 335 26.88 -15.42 -0.70
C ALA A 335 27.57 -16.04 -1.92
N SER A 336 26.81 -16.76 -2.74
CA SER A 336 27.20 -17.42 -3.98
C SER A 336 25.91 -17.70 -4.74
N ASP A 337 25.75 -17.13 -5.93
CA ASP A 337 24.62 -17.43 -6.83
C ASP A 337 25.09 -18.37 -7.95
N ASP A 338 24.58 -19.61 -7.94
CA ASP A 338 24.97 -20.66 -8.90
C ASP A 338 24.57 -20.33 -10.36
N LYS A 339 23.59 -19.44 -10.59
CA LYS A 339 23.26 -18.91 -11.94
C LYS A 339 24.17 -17.77 -12.35
N TYR A 340 24.78 -17.08 -11.39
CA TYR A 340 25.62 -15.90 -11.58
C TYR A 340 27.10 -16.22 -11.25
N TYR A 341 27.56 -17.38 -11.76
CA TYR A 341 28.95 -17.85 -11.72
C TYR A 341 29.56 -18.00 -10.32
N GLY A 342 28.74 -18.16 -9.28
CA GLY A 342 29.19 -18.28 -7.88
C GLY A 342 29.69 -16.97 -7.26
N GLN A 343 29.35 -15.82 -7.85
CA GLN A 343 29.65 -14.51 -7.25
C GLN A 343 28.64 -14.17 -6.14
N ASP A 344 29.01 -13.28 -5.24
CA ASP A 344 28.11 -12.77 -4.20
C ASP A 344 27.22 -11.63 -4.74
N ARG A 345 25.95 -11.65 -4.36
CA ARG A 345 24.94 -10.68 -4.80
C ARG A 345 24.27 -10.02 -3.60
N LYS A 346 24.12 -8.69 -3.66
CA LYS A 346 23.75 -7.88 -2.50
C LYS A 346 23.04 -6.58 -2.86
N GLU A 347 22.05 -6.20 -2.05
CA GLU A 347 21.45 -4.85 -2.03
C GLU A 347 21.62 -4.19 -0.65
N LEU A 348 21.46 -2.88 -0.60
CA LEU A 348 21.28 -2.12 0.64
C LEU A 348 20.49 -0.83 0.34
N HIS A 349 19.33 -0.65 0.98
CA HIS A 349 18.61 0.62 0.98
C HIS A 349 18.49 1.16 2.42
N VAL A 350 18.91 2.41 2.61
CA VAL A 350 18.74 3.18 3.85
C VAL A 350 17.79 4.34 3.59
N LEU A 351 16.68 4.39 4.32
CA LEU A 351 15.79 5.56 4.42
C LEU A 351 15.82 6.12 5.84
N HIS A 352 15.95 7.43 5.99
CA HIS A 352 15.86 8.13 7.27
C HIS A 352 15.20 9.51 7.07
N ASN A 353 14.29 9.87 7.98
CA ASN A 353 13.47 11.07 7.93
C ASN A 353 13.33 11.66 9.34
N TRP A 354 13.90 12.85 9.57
CA TRP A 354 13.91 13.48 10.89
C TRP A 354 13.48 14.94 10.81
N GLN A 355 12.34 15.28 11.42
CA GLN A 355 11.95 16.66 11.69
C GLN A 355 12.69 17.13 12.96
N ILE A 356 13.73 17.93 12.79
CA ILE A 356 14.64 18.38 13.87
C ILE A 356 13.93 19.39 14.78
N ASN A 357 13.11 20.25 14.18
CA ASN A 357 12.18 21.19 14.83
C ASN A 357 11.20 21.71 13.76
N ASP A 358 10.30 22.65 14.07
CA ASP A 358 9.30 23.18 13.13
C ASP A 358 9.90 23.78 11.83
N GLN A 359 11.17 24.18 11.85
CA GLN A 359 11.85 24.84 10.75
C GLN A 359 12.74 23.88 9.95
N PHE A 360 13.50 23.01 10.62
CA PHE A 360 14.49 22.13 10.00
C PHE A 360 14.02 20.66 9.97
N SER A 361 14.20 20.00 8.84
CA SER A 361 14.14 18.54 8.71
C SER A 361 15.31 18.01 7.89
N THR A 362 15.74 16.77 8.12
CA THR A 362 16.75 16.10 7.31
C THR A 362 16.24 14.76 6.80
N ASN A 363 16.70 14.39 5.62
CA ASN A 363 16.28 13.19 4.89
C ASN A 363 17.55 12.52 4.34
N LEU A 364 17.61 11.19 4.40
CA LEU A 364 18.68 10.37 3.81
C LEU A 364 18.03 9.22 3.05
N ASP A 365 18.51 9.01 1.84
CA ASP A 365 18.03 8.03 0.87
C ASP A 365 19.26 7.45 0.15
N TYR A 366 19.75 6.31 0.63
CA TYR A 366 20.95 5.65 0.09
C TYR A 366 20.56 4.29 -0.46
N ASN A 367 20.68 4.11 -1.78
CA ASN A 367 20.40 2.84 -2.45
C ASN A 367 21.69 2.29 -3.14
N TYR A 368 21.85 0.97 -3.09
CA TYR A 368 22.98 0.23 -3.62
C TYR A 368 22.55 -1.20 -4.01
N ALA A 369 23.03 -1.69 -5.15
CA ALA A 369 22.95 -3.09 -5.55
C ALA A 369 24.25 -3.58 -6.19
N SER A 370 24.49 -4.90 -6.22
CA SER A 370 25.69 -5.51 -6.80
C SER A 370 25.75 -5.45 -8.33
N ASP A 371 24.59 -5.53 -8.99
CA ASP A 371 24.46 -5.79 -10.42
C ASP A 371 23.06 -5.36 -10.93
N LYS A 372 22.89 -5.21 -12.25
CA LYS A 372 21.65 -4.73 -12.87
C LYS A 372 20.48 -5.72 -12.83
N ASP A 373 20.75 -6.99 -12.55
CA ASP A 373 19.73 -8.04 -12.53
C ASP A 373 19.21 -8.35 -11.13
N TYR A 374 19.84 -7.81 -10.08
CA TYR A 374 19.54 -8.12 -8.69
C TYR A 374 18.04 -8.04 -8.37
N PHE A 375 17.41 -6.90 -8.69
CA PHE A 375 15.99 -6.66 -8.44
C PHE A 375 15.06 -7.54 -9.29
N ALA A 376 15.49 -7.96 -10.48
CA ALA A 376 14.72 -8.77 -11.41
C ALA A 376 14.97 -10.30 -11.29
N ASP A 377 16.00 -10.71 -10.55
CA ASP A 377 16.36 -12.10 -10.25
C ASP A 377 15.96 -12.51 -8.84
N LEU A 378 16.23 -11.64 -7.87
CA LEU A 378 16.23 -11.99 -6.45
C LEU A 378 15.09 -11.34 -5.68
N ASN A 379 14.49 -10.23 -6.11
CA ASN A 379 13.43 -9.60 -5.32
C ASN A 379 12.14 -10.42 -5.31
N ASN A 380 11.65 -10.80 -4.12
CA ASN A 380 10.41 -11.56 -3.96
C ASN A 380 9.13 -10.69 -4.01
N ASN A 381 9.27 -9.37 -4.13
CA ASN A 381 8.16 -8.43 -4.34
C ASN A 381 7.80 -8.36 -5.85
N PRO A 382 6.59 -8.76 -6.28
CA PRO A 382 6.24 -8.73 -7.70
C PRO A 382 6.19 -7.31 -8.31
N ASN A 383 6.09 -6.28 -7.46
CA ASN A 383 6.14 -4.87 -7.85
C ASN A 383 7.55 -4.35 -8.13
N SER A 384 8.59 -5.17 -7.94
CA SER A 384 9.98 -4.76 -8.14
C SER A 384 10.17 -4.13 -9.52
N LYS A 385 11.04 -3.11 -9.54
CA LYS A 385 11.50 -2.40 -10.73
C LYS A 385 13.00 -2.26 -10.64
N THR A 386 13.66 -2.19 -11.78
CA THR A 386 15.10 -1.95 -11.85
C THR A 386 15.35 -0.52 -12.33
N ASP A 387 15.53 0.42 -11.40
CA ASP A 387 15.92 1.80 -11.76
C ASP A 387 17.37 1.82 -12.25
N LEU A 388 17.63 2.44 -13.40
CA LEU A 388 18.97 2.48 -14.02
C LEU A 388 20.02 3.16 -13.10
N ASN A 389 19.59 4.20 -12.38
CA ASN A 389 20.44 5.08 -11.59
C ASN A 389 19.95 5.09 -10.13
N LEU A 390 20.51 4.22 -9.28
CA LEU A 390 20.11 4.15 -7.87
C LEU A 390 20.57 5.41 -7.12
N ARG A 391 19.62 6.11 -6.51
CA ARG A 391 19.86 7.39 -5.83
C ARG A 391 20.61 7.21 -4.51
N ARG A 392 21.53 8.15 -4.24
CA ARG A 392 22.27 8.27 -2.97
C ARG A 392 22.29 9.75 -2.56
N ALA A 393 21.32 10.16 -1.76
CA ALA A 393 21.12 11.55 -1.39
C ALA A 393 21.01 11.77 0.13
N TRP A 394 21.63 12.83 0.62
CA TRP A 394 21.36 13.43 1.92
C TRP A 394 20.86 14.86 1.73
N GLU A 395 19.80 15.22 2.46
CA GLU A 395 19.17 16.53 2.40
C GLU A 395 19.02 17.14 3.80
N LEU A 396 19.22 18.45 3.90
CA LEU A 396 18.85 19.31 5.02
C LEU A 396 17.91 20.40 4.51
N ASN A 397 16.64 20.27 4.89
CA ASN A 397 15.50 21.05 4.44
C ASN A 397 15.13 22.11 5.49
N TYR A 398 14.96 23.37 5.05
CA TYR A 398 14.51 24.51 5.85
C TYR A 398 13.20 25.11 5.33
N LYS A 399 12.25 25.33 6.23
CA LYS A 399 10.90 25.86 5.99
C LYS A 399 10.45 26.67 7.21
N ASN A 400 9.29 27.32 7.12
CA ASN A 400 8.51 27.90 8.23
C ASN A 400 9.14 29.04 9.08
N GLY A 401 10.47 29.12 9.25
CA GLY A 401 11.12 30.06 10.16
C GLY A 401 11.15 31.52 9.67
N VAL A 402 11.15 31.73 8.35
CA VAL A 402 10.90 33.03 7.72
C VAL A 402 9.71 32.87 6.76
N PRO A 403 8.61 33.64 6.91
CA PRO A 403 7.46 33.53 6.03
C PRO A 403 7.83 33.70 4.55
N GLY A 404 7.45 32.73 3.73
CA GLY A 404 7.76 32.70 2.30
C GLY A 404 9.13 32.13 1.93
N LEU A 405 10.03 31.86 2.89
CA LEU A 405 11.34 31.28 2.64
C LEU A 405 11.31 29.74 2.75
N LYS A 406 11.92 29.09 1.76
CA LYS A 406 12.34 27.69 1.79
C LYS A 406 13.79 27.61 1.34
N ALA A 407 14.56 26.71 1.93
CA ALA A 407 15.89 26.36 1.44
C ALA A 407 16.17 24.87 1.61
N GLN A 408 17.05 24.31 0.79
CA GLN A 408 17.53 22.93 0.89
C GLN A 408 19.04 22.93 0.63
N LEU A 409 19.80 22.29 1.52
CA LEU A 409 21.14 21.80 1.20
C LEU A 409 21.02 20.32 0.87
N LYS A 410 21.62 19.87 -0.22
CA LYS A 410 21.59 18.48 -0.69
C LYS A 410 22.99 18.03 -1.11
N VAL A 411 23.33 16.79 -0.83
CA VAL A 411 24.48 16.07 -1.37
C VAL A 411 23.91 14.84 -2.08
N GLU A 412 24.13 14.68 -3.38
CA GLU A 412 23.45 13.66 -4.19
C GLU A 412 24.38 13.03 -5.23
N ASP A 413 24.38 11.70 -5.27
CA ASP A 413 25.15 10.81 -6.14
C ASP A 413 24.21 9.72 -6.72
N PHE A 414 24.64 9.04 -7.79
CA PHE A 414 23.86 7.99 -8.45
C PHE A 414 24.72 6.78 -8.81
N GLN A 415 24.22 5.58 -8.53
CA GLN A 415 24.81 4.34 -9.05
C GLN A 415 24.10 3.93 -10.34
N THR A 416 24.74 4.17 -11.48
CA THR A 416 24.33 3.53 -12.74
C THR A 416 24.60 2.03 -12.65
N LEU A 417 23.55 1.21 -12.81
CA LEU A 417 23.64 -0.25 -12.69
C LEU A 417 24.15 -0.94 -13.96
N ASP A 418 23.73 -0.46 -15.13
CA ASP A 418 24.24 -0.97 -16.40
C ASP A 418 25.58 -0.29 -16.75
N LYS A 419 26.62 -1.11 -16.89
CA LYS A 419 28.00 -0.68 -17.15
C LYS A 419 28.30 -0.52 -18.65
N THR A 420 27.32 -0.78 -19.52
CA THR A 420 27.40 -0.48 -20.96
C THR A 420 27.04 0.98 -21.28
N VAL A 421 26.34 1.65 -20.37
CA VAL A 421 26.15 3.12 -20.41
C VAL A 421 27.50 3.78 -20.19
N SER A 422 27.92 4.61 -21.16
CA SER A 422 29.16 5.38 -21.15
C SER A 422 29.28 6.24 -19.89
N ASP A 423 30.49 6.61 -19.46
CA ASP A 423 30.67 7.51 -18.32
C ASP A 423 30.10 8.93 -18.59
N GLU A 424 30.00 9.32 -19.87
CA GLU A 424 29.41 10.59 -20.31
C GLU A 424 27.86 10.62 -20.21
N ASP A 425 27.16 9.51 -20.47
CA ASP A 425 25.70 9.42 -20.36
C ASP A 425 25.18 9.31 -18.90
N ARG A 426 26.09 9.17 -17.92
CA ARG A 426 25.70 9.03 -16.51
C ARG A 426 25.34 10.37 -15.85
N PRO A 427 24.46 10.37 -14.83
CA PRO A 427 24.12 11.59 -14.10
C PRO A 427 25.34 12.23 -13.41
N TYR A 428 25.40 13.56 -13.42
CA TYR A 428 26.34 14.31 -12.59
C TYR A 428 26.02 14.16 -11.09
N ALA A 429 27.06 14.01 -10.27
CA ALA A 429 26.96 14.12 -8.82
C ALA A 429 26.90 15.61 -8.40
N ARG A 430 26.08 15.92 -7.38
CA ARG A 430 25.78 17.28 -6.88
C ARG A 430 26.34 17.43 -5.46
N LEU A 431 27.53 18.02 -5.33
CA LEU A 431 28.41 17.86 -4.16
C LEU A 431 28.95 19.20 -3.59
N PRO A 432 28.13 20.05 -2.94
CA PRO A 432 26.68 19.94 -2.72
C PRO A 432 25.87 20.77 -3.74
N GLN A 433 24.54 20.66 -3.66
CA GLN A 433 23.56 21.60 -4.20
C GLN A 433 22.88 22.37 -3.06
N PHE A 434 22.73 23.68 -3.23
CA PHE A 434 21.98 24.59 -2.35
C PHE A 434 20.86 25.25 -3.16
N LEU A 435 19.62 24.98 -2.76
CA LEU A 435 18.40 25.55 -3.33
C LEU A 435 17.81 26.56 -2.36
N LEU A 436 17.34 27.70 -2.86
CA LEU A 436 16.59 28.69 -2.08
C LEU A 436 15.42 29.24 -2.91
N ASN A 437 14.23 29.24 -2.32
CA ASN A 437 13.03 29.88 -2.87
C ASN A 437 12.48 30.85 -1.81
N TYR A 438 12.45 32.14 -2.13
CA TYR A 438 11.81 33.16 -1.30
C TYR A 438 10.64 33.80 -2.05
N LYS A 439 9.42 33.57 -1.59
CA LYS A 439 8.17 34.01 -2.21
C LYS A 439 7.35 34.87 -1.24
N THR A 440 7.15 36.15 -1.56
CA THR A 440 6.40 37.10 -0.73
C THR A 440 5.47 37.96 -1.58
N GLY A 441 4.50 38.65 -0.98
CA GLY A 441 3.54 39.45 -1.71
C GLY A 441 2.56 40.20 -0.81
N ASN A 442 1.62 40.92 -1.42
CA ASN A 442 0.63 41.73 -0.72
C ASN A 442 -0.82 41.39 -1.15
N PRO A 443 -1.84 41.77 -0.34
CA PRO A 443 -3.25 41.57 -0.69
C PRO A 443 -3.75 42.34 -1.92
N LEU A 444 -2.92 43.22 -2.52
CA LEU A 444 -3.25 43.95 -3.74
C LEU A 444 -2.89 43.16 -5.02
N GLY A 445 -2.33 41.95 -4.87
CA GLY A 445 -1.99 41.03 -5.96
C GLY A 445 -0.52 41.05 -6.39
N LEU A 446 0.27 42.01 -5.90
CA LEU A 446 1.69 42.12 -6.24
C LEU A 446 2.51 41.10 -5.44
N GLN A 447 3.33 40.32 -6.14
CA GLN A 447 4.12 39.22 -5.60
C GLN A 447 5.55 39.29 -6.13
N TYR A 448 6.51 39.03 -5.25
CA TYR A 448 7.94 38.93 -5.51
C TYR A 448 8.39 37.49 -5.27
N GLU A 449 9.32 37.01 -6.09
CA GLU A 449 9.91 35.69 -5.93
C GLU A 449 11.39 35.74 -6.27
N PHE A 450 12.22 35.09 -5.46
CA PHE A 450 13.64 34.90 -5.70
C PHE A 450 13.98 33.43 -5.58
N ASN A 451 14.56 32.88 -6.65
CA ASN A 451 15.08 31.53 -6.74
C ASN A 451 16.61 31.59 -6.85
N ASN A 452 17.31 30.77 -6.08
CA ASN A 452 18.71 30.45 -6.29
C ASN A 452 18.86 28.92 -6.35
N ASP A 453 19.70 28.46 -7.28
CA ASP A 453 20.15 27.08 -7.39
C ASP A 453 21.66 27.10 -7.64
N THR A 454 22.41 26.78 -6.58
CA THR A 454 23.86 26.79 -6.57
C THR A 454 24.37 25.38 -6.33
N ALA A 455 25.11 24.79 -7.28
CA ALA A 455 25.57 23.41 -7.15
C ALA A 455 26.99 23.24 -7.69
N TYR A 456 27.81 22.46 -6.99
CA TYR A 456 29.02 21.89 -7.56
C TYR A 456 28.69 20.56 -8.22
N PHE A 457 28.92 20.46 -9.52
CA PHE A 457 28.71 19.28 -10.34
C PHE A 457 30.04 18.58 -10.61
N LYS A 458 30.11 17.28 -10.32
CA LYS A 458 31.24 16.42 -10.68
C LYS A 458 30.75 15.25 -11.54
N LYS A 459 31.51 14.96 -12.60
CA LYS A 459 31.44 13.72 -13.37
C LYS A 459 32.87 13.21 -13.56
N ASP A 460 33.06 11.92 -13.34
CA ASP A 460 34.37 11.27 -13.41
C ASP A 460 34.38 10.28 -14.59
N ILE A 461 35.03 10.67 -15.70
CA ILE A 461 35.21 9.80 -16.88
C ILE A 461 36.47 8.95 -16.71
N ASN A 462 36.29 7.63 -16.80
CA ASN A 462 37.28 6.58 -16.60
C ASN A 462 37.32 5.55 -17.75
N ASP A 463 36.26 5.46 -18.56
CA ASP A 463 36.12 4.55 -19.71
C ASP A 463 36.89 4.97 -20.99
N TYR A 464 37.80 5.94 -20.85
CA TYR A 464 38.62 6.51 -21.93
C TYR A 464 39.37 5.45 -22.76
N THR A 465 38.85 5.15 -23.95
CA THR A 465 39.51 4.30 -24.95
C THR A 465 40.29 5.15 -25.94
N SER A 466 41.63 5.14 -25.78
CA SER A 466 42.57 5.88 -26.63
C SER A 466 42.41 5.53 -28.12
N GLY A 467 41.78 6.40 -28.91
CA GLY A 467 41.61 6.16 -30.34
C GLY A 467 40.85 7.24 -31.12
N THR A 468 39.57 7.44 -30.82
CA THR A 468 38.63 8.09 -31.77
C THR A 468 37.62 9.07 -31.18
N SER A 469 37.52 9.24 -29.85
CA SER A 469 36.66 10.27 -29.25
C SER A 469 37.41 11.04 -28.16
N THR A 470 37.12 12.33 -28.04
CA THR A 470 37.64 13.22 -26.99
C THR A 470 36.47 13.72 -26.14
N THR A 471 35.63 12.78 -25.69
CA THR A 471 34.48 13.07 -24.83
C THR A 471 34.98 13.44 -23.44
N PHE A 472 35.02 14.75 -23.21
CA PHE A 472 35.42 15.37 -21.96
C PHE A 472 34.24 16.16 -21.41
N GLU A 473 33.68 15.67 -20.31
CA GLU A 473 32.58 16.32 -19.62
C GLU A 473 33.11 17.25 -18.51
N PRO A 474 32.83 18.57 -18.58
CA PRO A 474 33.35 19.54 -17.63
C PRO A 474 32.73 19.36 -16.24
N SER A 475 33.51 19.61 -15.20
CA SER A 475 33.06 19.70 -13.79
C SER A 475 33.23 21.13 -13.26
N GLY A 476 32.38 21.54 -12.32
CA GLY A 476 32.40 22.93 -11.82
C GLY A 476 31.20 23.37 -11.00
N THR A 477 31.23 24.60 -10.52
CA THR A 477 30.13 25.23 -9.76
C THR A 477 29.21 26.02 -10.68
N ARG A 478 27.92 25.70 -10.69
CA ARG A 478 26.83 26.55 -11.21
C ARG A 478 26.28 27.44 -10.11
N ILE A 479 25.99 28.70 -10.43
CA ILE A 479 25.19 29.63 -9.62
C ILE A 479 24.07 30.20 -10.51
N TYR A 480 22.87 29.64 -10.40
CA TYR A 480 21.64 30.18 -11.01
C TYR A 480 20.92 31.13 -10.05
N ASN A 481 20.43 32.24 -10.57
CA ASN A 481 19.58 33.21 -9.87
C ASN A 481 18.40 33.61 -10.76
N ASP A 482 17.20 33.70 -10.20
CA ASP A 482 15.97 34.14 -10.89
C ASP A 482 15.15 35.01 -9.94
N PHE A 483 15.10 36.31 -10.23
CA PHE A 483 14.30 37.29 -9.48
C PHE A 483 13.09 37.72 -10.32
N ALA A 484 11.88 37.41 -9.86
CA ALA A 484 10.63 37.65 -10.57
C ALA A 484 9.68 38.55 -9.77
N VAL A 485 8.97 39.43 -10.48
CA VAL A 485 7.92 40.30 -9.94
C VAL A 485 6.67 40.13 -10.81
N ARG A 486 5.56 39.68 -10.21
CA ARG A 486 4.31 39.36 -10.90
C ARG A 486 3.11 40.03 -10.26
N TYR A 487 2.14 40.44 -11.07
CA TYR A 487 0.90 41.07 -10.60
C TYR A 487 -0.31 40.17 -10.86
N ASN A 488 -0.83 39.52 -9.82
CA ASN A 488 -1.90 38.53 -9.91
C ASN A 488 -3.29 39.18 -9.98
N TYR A 489 -3.65 39.79 -11.12
CA TYR A 489 -5.02 40.29 -11.32
C TYR A 489 -5.97 39.12 -11.64
N ARG A 490 -6.95 38.86 -10.76
CA ARG A 490 -7.94 37.78 -10.92
C ARG A 490 -9.33 38.25 -10.45
N ASN A 491 -10.33 38.09 -11.32
CA ASN A 491 -11.76 38.23 -11.07
C ASN A 491 -12.46 36.88 -11.35
N PRO A 492 -13.74 36.67 -10.97
CA PRO A 492 -14.42 35.40 -11.18
C PRO A 492 -14.48 34.92 -12.66
N TRP A 493 -14.46 35.84 -13.62
CA TRP A 493 -14.57 35.56 -15.06
C TRP A 493 -13.30 35.87 -15.86
N SER A 494 -12.22 36.34 -15.23
CA SER A 494 -10.99 36.75 -15.94
C SER A 494 -9.74 36.78 -15.08
N PHE A 495 -8.58 36.50 -15.68
CA PHE A 495 -7.27 36.72 -15.09
C PHE A 495 -6.31 37.37 -16.08
N VAL A 496 -5.40 38.19 -15.56
CA VAL A 496 -4.31 38.83 -16.31
C VAL A 496 -3.09 38.91 -15.39
N ILE A 497 -1.99 38.25 -15.75
CA ILE A 497 -0.82 38.10 -14.88
C ILE A 497 0.42 38.48 -15.68
N PRO A 498 0.77 39.79 -15.72
CA PRO A 498 2.08 40.21 -16.20
C PRO A 498 3.15 39.87 -15.15
N GLU A 499 4.29 39.41 -15.64
CA GLU A 499 5.46 39.05 -14.84
C GLU A 499 6.73 39.53 -15.55
N VAL A 500 7.62 40.16 -14.79
CA VAL A 500 8.97 40.51 -15.23
C VAL A 500 9.95 39.75 -14.35
N SER A 501 10.89 39.03 -14.93
CA SER A 501 12.00 38.44 -14.19
C SER A 501 13.35 38.75 -14.81
N ILE A 502 14.40 38.58 -14.02
CA ILE A 502 15.79 38.58 -14.48
C ILE A 502 16.45 37.29 -14.03
N ARG A 503 16.92 36.51 -15.01
CA ARG A 503 17.55 35.20 -14.81
C ARG A 503 19.02 35.29 -15.13
N ASN A 504 19.87 34.67 -14.33
CA ASN A 504 21.32 34.68 -14.49
C ASN A 504 21.89 33.31 -14.14
N VAL A 505 22.78 32.80 -14.99
CA VAL A 505 23.60 31.60 -14.77
C VAL A 505 25.06 32.02 -14.77
N ASN A 506 25.82 31.52 -13.81
CA ASN A 506 27.28 31.65 -13.77
C ASN A 506 27.87 30.26 -13.58
N THR A 507 28.90 29.93 -14.34
CA THR A 507 29.62 28.66 -14.27
C THR A 507 31.09 28.95 -13.95
N PHE A 508 31.65 28.22 -12.98
CA PHE A 508 33.04 28.29 -12.56
C PHE A 508 33.62 26.88 -12.65
N TYR A 509 34.54 26.63 -13.58
CA TYR A 509 35.07 25.29 -13.82
C TYR A 509 36.04 24.84 -12.72
N ASP A 510 36.13 23.53 -12.47
CA ASP A 510 37.16 22.98 -11.58
C ASP A 510 38.55 22.99 -12.25
N LYS A 511 39.61 22.78 -11.46
CA LYS A 511 40.98 22.87 -11.99
C LYS A 511 41.26 21.80 -13.05
N ASP A 512 40.76 20.59 -12.87
CA ASP A 512 40.97 19.47 -13.81
C ASP A 512 40.34 19.81 -15.16
N THR A 513 39.15 20.42 -15.13
CA THR A 513 38.42 20.92 -16.29
C THR A 513 39.15 22.07 -16.99
N VAL A 514 39.67 23.04 -16.23
CA VAL A 514 40.48 24.15 -16.79
C VAL A 514 41.76 23.61 -17.42
N ASP A 515 42.45 22.67 -16.78
CA ASP A 515 43.68 22.05 -17.32
C ASP A 515 43.41 21.20 -18.57
N ALA A 516 42.23 20.56 -18.68
CA ALA A 516 41.80 19.83 -19.88
C ALA A 516 41.41 20.76 -21.04
N LEU A 517 40.59 21.79 -20.77
CA LEU A 517 40.16 22.77 -21.78
C LEU A 517 41.35 23.53 -22.38
N ASN A 518 42.32 23.94 -21.54
CA ASN A 518 43.55 24.62 -21.98
C ASN A 518 44.48 23.75 -22.85
N GLN A 519 44.33 22.42 -22.86
CA GLN A 519 45.08 21.53 -23.76
C GLN A 519 44.46 21.46 -25.16
N ASN A 520 43.13 21.63 -25.26
CA ASN A 520 42.39 21.53 -26.52
C ASN A 520 42.07 22.90 -27.17
N THR A 521 42.04 24.00 -26.39
CA THR A 521 41.64 25.33 -26.87
C THR A 521 42.49 26.46 -26.28
N ASN A 522 42.80 27.48 -27.09
CA ASN A 522 43.48 28.71 -26.64
C ASN A 522 42.53 29.71 -25.95
N SER A 523 41.51 29.24 -25.21
CA SER A 523 40.46 30.08 -24.61
C SER A 523 40.48 30.00 -23.08
N SER A 524 41.00 31.05 -22.45
CA SER A 524 41.21 31.15 -21.00
C SER A 524 39.93 31.43 -20.17
N ASN A 525 38.79 30.86 -20.57
CA ASN A 525 37.50 31.14 -19.93
C ASN A 525 37.22 30.16 -18.77
N GLU A 526 37.97 30.33 -17.67
CA GLU A 526 37.74 29.64 -16.39
C GLU A 526 36.32 29.85 -15.82
N THR A 527 35.62 30.89 -16.30
CA THR A 527 34.26 31.23 -15.92
C THR A 527 33.42 31.63 -17.13
N GLN A 528 32.11 31.40 -17.01
CA GLN A 528 31.10 31.85 -17.98
C GLN A 528 29.93 32.48 -17.22
N SER A 529 29.27 33.49 -17.80
CA SER A 529 28.15 34.18 -17.18
C SER A 529 27.18 34.70 -18.23
N VAL A 530 25.91 34.36 -18.08
CA VAL A 530 24.82 34.81 -18.95
C VAL A 530 23.69 35.37 -18.10
N THR A 531 23.07 36.46 -18.57
CA THR A 531 21.93 37.12 -17.92
C THR A 531 20.87 37.45 -18.96
N VAL A 532 19.66 36.96 -18.73
CA VAL A 532 18.49 37.08 -19.61
C VAL A 532 17.34 37.71 -18.81
N PRO A 533 16.91 38.94 -19.13
CA PRO A 533 15.64 39.48 -18.65
C PRO A 533 14.48 38.79 -19.38
N GLN A 534 13.38 38.53 -18.69
CA GLN A 534 12.18 37.90 -19.25
C GLN A 534 10.94 38.72 -18.91
N PHE A 535 10.00 38.78 -19.85
CA PHE A 535 8.63 39.20 -19.62
C PHE A 535 7.67 38.08 -20.02
N THR A 536 6.65 37.83 -19.20
CA THR A 536 5.52 36.98 -19.57
C THR A 536 4.19 37.65 -19.24
N LEU A 537 3.15 37.25 -19.96
CA LEU A 537 1.78 37.71 -19.74
C LEU A 537 0.83 36.52 -19.90
N ASP A 538 0.33 36.00 -18.78
CA ASP A 538 -0.69 34.95 -18.76
C ASP A 538 -2.08 35.57 -18.59
N ALA A 539 -2.95 35.43 -19.60
CA ALA A 539 -4.27 36.02 -19.61
C ALA A 539 -5.35 35.02 -20.05
N GLY A 540 -6.54 35.13 -19.47
CA GLY A 540 -7.64 34.25 -19.84
C GLY A 540 -8.99 34.74 -19.32
N LEU A 541 -10.04 34.21 -19.93
CA LEU A 541 -11.44 34.44 -19.55
C LEU A 541 -12.06 33.11 -19.17
N THR A 542 -13.02 33.10 -18.24
CA THR A 542 -13.86 31.94 -17.95
C THR A 542 -15.30 32.32 -18.28
N PHE A 543 -15.87 31.67 -19.29
CA PHE A 543 -17.29 31.76 -19.60
C PHE A 543 -18.02 30.58 -18.96
N GLU A 544 -19.08 30.85 -18.22
CA GLU A 544 -19.90 29.84 -17.58
C GLU A 544 -21.30 29.80 -18.20
N LYS A 545 -21.85 28.60 -18.32
CA LYS A 545 -23.23 28.37 -18.76
C LYS A 545 -23.88 27.32 -17.87
N ASP A 546 -24.82 27.80 -17.08
CA ASP A 546 -25.64 27.02 -16.17
C ASP A 546 -26.72 26.19 -16.91
N GLY A 547 -27.23 25.15 -16.26
CA GLY A 547 -28.18 24.18 -16.81
C GLY A 547 -28.19 22.89 -16.00
N LYS A 548 -28.52 21.75 -16.62
CA LYS A 548 -28.40 20.44 -15.95
C LYS A 548 -26.93 20.09 -15.60
N TYR A 549 -26.00 20.59 -16.39
CA TYR A 549 -24.57 20.47 -16.18
C TYR A 549 -23.97 21.86 -16.31
N LEU A 550 -23.14 22.27 -15.36
CA LEU A 550 -22.39 23.52 -15.46
C LEU A 550 -21.30 23.34 -16.54
N GLN A 551 -21.39 24.16 -17.59
CA GLN A 551 -20.43 24.17 -18.69
C GLN A 551 -19.50 25.36 -18.50
N THR A 552 -18.19 25.14 -18.50
CA THR A 552 -17.19 26.22 -18.53
C THR A 552 -16.39 26.18 -19.81
N LEU A 553 -16.05 27.36 -20.34
CA LEU A 553 -15.22 27.54 -21.52
C LEU A 553 -14.17 28.61 -21.23
N THR A 554 -12.90 28.21 -21.27
CA THR A 554 -11.76 29.01 -20.82
C THR A 554 -10.75 29.20 -21.95
N PRO A 555 -10.89 30.25 -22.79
CA PRO A 555 -9.81 30.68 -23.66
C PRO A 555 -8.66 31.30 -22.84
N ARG A 556 -7.43 30.93 -23.17
CA ARG A 556 -6.19 31.39 -22.55
C ARG A 556 -5.20 31.85 -23.63
N ALA A 557 -4.52 32.95 -23.36
CA ALA A 557 -3.43 33.49 -24.16
C ALA A 557 -2.22 33.72 -23.25
N PHE A 558 -1.06 33.18 -23.62
CA PHE A 558 0.18 33.33 -22.88
C PHE A 558 1.28 33.84 -23.80
N TYR A 559 1.79 35.03 -23.53
CA TYR A 559 2.93 35.60 -24.25
C TYR A 559 4.21 35.48 -23.41
N ALA A 560 5.33 35.16 -24.05
CA ALA A 560 6.64 35.12 -23.41
C ALA A 560 7.72 35.76 -24.30
N TYR A 561 8.52 36.65 -23.72
CA TYR A 561 9.65 37.32 -24.36
C TYR A 561 10.90 37.26 -23.48
N ALA A 562 12.02 36.82 -24.06
CA ALA A 562 13.34 36.79 -23.46
C ALA A 562 14.38 36.93 -24.60
N PRO A 563 15.28 37.94 -24.58
CA PRO A 563 16.16 38.21 -25.71
C PRO A 563 17.35 37.25 -25.75
N TYR A 564 17.71 36.81 -26.95
CA TYR A 564 18.84 35.91 -27.18
C TYR A 564 20.15 36.36 -26.52
N LYS A 565 20.80 35.38 -25.89
CA LYS A 565 22.18 35.44 -25.41
C LYS A 565 22.87 34.17 -25.87
N ASN A 566 24.04 34.34 -26.49
CA ASN A 566 24.87 33.20 -26.83
C ASN A 566 25.27 32.44 -25.56
N GLN A 567 25.09 31.13 -25.59
CA GLN A 567 25.35 30.15 -24.53
C GLN A 567 26.16 28.95 -25.07
N GLU A 568 26.74 29.07 -26.27
CA GLU A 568 27.72 28.13 -26.82
C GLU A 568 28.85 27.89 -25.80
N GLY A 569 29.24 26.62 -25.65
CA GLY A 569 30.25 26.21 -24.69
C GLY A 569 29.82 26.25 -23.22
N HIS A 570 28.57 26.58 -22.88
CA HIS A 570 28.04 26.30 -21.55
C HIS A 570 27.84 24.79 -21.36
N PRO A 571 28.22 24.22 -20.21
CA PRO A 571 28.04 22.79 -19.94
C PRO A 571 26.55 22.44 -19.84
N ASN A 572 26.21 21.16 -19.94
CA ASN A 572 24.90 20.66 -19.53
C ASN A 572 25.08 19.75 -18.32
N PHE A 573 24.75 20.25 -17.11
CA PHE A 573 24.94 19.51 -15.87
C PHE A 573 23.71 18.70 -15.46
N ASP A 574 22.51 19.30 -15.57
CA ASP A 574 21.26 18.64 -15.21
C ASP A 574 20.03 19.11 -16.01
N SER A 575 20.25 19.65 -17.21
CA SER A 575 19.19 20.20 -18.05
C SER A 575 18.76 19.28 -19.19
N ALA A 576 17.46 19.24 -19.46
CA ALA A 576 16.83 18.37 -20.47
C ALA A 576 15.65 19.07 -21.15
N THR A 577 15.42 18.79 -22.43
CA THR A 577 14.35 19.44 -23.21
C THR A 577 12.96 18.99 -22.75
N ALA A 578 12.03 19.93 -22.52
CA ALA A 578 10.69 19.60 -22.07
C ALA A 578 9.84 18.92 -23.16
N SER A 579 9.17 17.83 -22.80
CA SER A 579 8.25 17.07 -23.66
C SER A 579 6.98 17.87 -23.99
N ILE A 580 6.47 17.73 -25.21
CA ILE A 580 5.33 18.53 -25.69
C ILE A 580 4.03 18.06 -25.04
N ASN A 581 3.37 18.94 -24.28
CA ASN A 581 2.05 18.69 -23.68
C ASN A 581 1.28 20.02 -23.55
N TYR A 582 -0.03 19.95 -23.23
CA TYR A 582 -0.89 21.14 -23.22
C TYR A 582 -0.44 22.22 -22.23
N ASP A 583 -0.06 21.84 -21.00
CA ASP A 583 0.36 22.80 -19.98
C ASP A 583 1.73 23.42 -20.31
N GLN A 584 2.61 22.66 -20.95
CA GLN A 584 3.92 23.13 -21.43
C GLN A 584 3.82 24.23 -22.50
N LEU A 585 2.72 24.32 -23.27
CA LEU A 585 2.49 25.48 -24.16
C LEU A 585 2.43 26.80 -23.38
N PHE A 586 2.04 26.78 -22.12
CA PHE A 586 1.91 27.97 -21.27
C PHE A 586 3.07 28.11 -20.26
N SER A 587 4.20 27.45 -20.55
CA SER A 587 5.46 27.55 -19.81
C SER A 587 6.46 28.39 -20.59
N PRO A 588 7.14 29.38 -19.98
CA PRO A 588 8.26 30.07 -20.61
C PRO A 588 9.57 29.26 -20.52
N ARG A 589 9.57 28.10 -19.85
CA ARG A 589 10.74 27.24 -19.67
C ARG A 589 10.69 26.11 -20.71
N ARG A 590 11.59 26.14 -21.70
CA ARG A 590 11.77 25.06 -22.72
C ARG A 590 12.60 23.90 -22.15
N PHE A 591 13.39 24.17 -21.11
CA PHE A 591 14.25 23.19 -20.46
C PHE A 591 13.82 22.91 -19.00
N TYR A 592 13.96 21.66 -18.58
CA TYR A 592 14.19 21.31 -17.18
C TYR A 592 15.66 21.61 -16.83
N GLY A 593 15.98 21.72 -15.54
CA GLY A 593 17.31 22.19 -15.10
C GLY A 593 17.48 23.71 -15.19
N HIS A 594 18.72 24.19 -15.09
CA HIS A 594 19.05 25.63 -15.10
C HIS A 594 20.35 25.96 -15.87
N ASP A 595 20.83 25.09 -16.77
CA ASP A 595 22.06 25.31 -17.58
C ASP A 595 21.84 26.14 -18.85
N ARG A 596 20.58 26.36 -19.23
CA ARG A 596 20.17 27.17 -20.39
C ARG A 596 19.07 28.14 -19.99
N LEU A 597 19.20 29.38 -20.45
CA LEU A 597 18.19 30.43 -20.37
C LEU A 597 17.62 30.67 -21.77
N GLU A 598 16.31 30.47 -21.92
CA GLU A 598 15.62 30.48 -23.22
C GLU A 598 15.57 31.86 -23.87
N ASP A 599 15.72 31.88 -25.20
CA ASP A 599 15.49 33.03 -26.08
C ASP A 599 14.07 33.03 -26.67
N ASN A 600 13.07 33.15 -25.80
CA ASN A 600 11.66 33.12 -26.19
C ASN A 600 11.22 34.40 -26.92
N ASN A 601 10.45 34.26 -28.00
CA ASN A 601 9.50 35.28 -28.43
C ASN A 601 8.26 34.58 -29.02
N PHE A 602 7.22 34.35 -28.21
CA PHE A 602 6.07 33.54 -28.64
C PHE A 602 4.75 33.91 -27.98
N LEU A 603 3.66 33.56 -28.66
CA LEU A 603 2.27 33.62 -28.17
C LEU A 603 1.64 32.22 -28.25
N SER A 604 1.28 31.67 -27.10
CA SER A 604 0.46 30.46 -27.00
C SER A 604 -1.01 30.82 -26.85
N LEU A 605 -1.85 30.16 -27.63
CA LEU A 605 -3.30 30.24 -27.56
C LEU A 605 -3.85 28.86 -27.23
N GLY A 606 -4.86 28.80 -26.35
CA GLY A 606 -5.61 27.56 -26.13
C GLY A 606 -6.99 27.79 -25.57
N LEU A 607 -7.76 26.71 -25.58
CA LEU A 607 -9.17 26.66 -25.23
C LEU A 607 -9.42 25.39 -24.43
N SER A 608 -9.74 25.55 -23.15
CA SER A 608 -10.24 24.47 -22.30
C SER A 608 -11.76 24.54 -22.19
N TYR A 609 -12.42 23.39 -22.17
CA TYR A 609 -13.84 23.22 -21.89
C TYR A 609 -14.02 22.16 -20.82
N SER A 610 -14.78 22.47 -19.77
CA SER A 610 -15.13 21.52 -18.72
C SER A 610 -16.65 21.42 -18.53
N LEU A 611 -17.10 20.24 -18.11
CA LEU A 611 -18.49 19.90 -17.83
C LEU A 611 -18.57 19.34 -16.41
N PHE A 612 -19.27 20.05 -15.52
CA PHE A 612 -19.50 19.63 -14.14
C PHE A 612 -20.94 19.12 -13.96
N ASP A 613 -21.13 18.12 -13.09
CA ASP A 613 -22.47 17.63 -12.74
C ASP A 613 -23.10 18.38 -11.55
N GLU A 614 -24.33 17.97 -11.21
CA GLU A 614 -25.15 18.54 -10.14
C GLU A 614 -24.51 18.41 -8.73
N ILE A 615 -23.43 17.63 -8.57
CA ILE A 615 -22.64 17.51 -7.33
C ILE A 615 -21.21 18.09 -7.46
N GLY A 616 -20.93 18.81 -8.55
CA GLY A 616 -19.67 19.54 -8.76
C GLY A 616 -18.50 18.69 -9.27
N LEU A 617 -18.71 17.44 -9.70
CA LEU A 617 -17.65 16.60 -10.26
C LEU A 617 -17.40 16.95 -11.73
N GLU A 618 -16.13 17.15 -12.11
CA GLU A 618 -15.71 17.33 -13.50
C GLU A 618 -15.90 16.02 -14.29
N ARG A 619 -16.96 15.96 -15.10
CA ARG A 619 -17.37 14.78 -15.90
C ARG A 619 -16.66 14.68 -17.23
N LEU A 620 -16.20 15.81 -17.75
CA LEU A 620 -15.46 15.92 -19.00
C LEU A 620 -14.62 17.19 -18.92
N LYS A 621 -13.34 17.08 -19.27
CA LYS A 621 -12.44 18.20 -19.53
C LYS A 621 -11.75 17.93 -20.85
N THR A 622 -11.75 18.91 -21.75
CA THR A 622 -10.99 18.85 -23.00
C THR A 622 -10.26 20.18 -23.20
N SER A 623 -9.05 20.09 -23.72
CA SER A 623 -8.16 21.22 -23.96
C SER A 623 -7.56 21.09 -25.34
N ILE A 624 -7.50 22.19 -26.10
CA ILE A 624 -6.74 22.29 -27.34
C ILE A 624 -5.92 23.60 -27.33
N GLY A 625 -4.66 23.55 -27.75
CA GLY A 625 -3.80 24.73 -27.83
C GLY A 625 -2.68 24.61 -28.86
N GLN A 626 -2.04 25.73 -29.16
CA GLN A 626 -0.93 25.86 -30.10
C GLN A 626 -0.08 27.08 -29.73
N SER A 627 1.25 27.00 -29.91
CA SER A 627 2.17 28.13 -29.79
C SER A 627 2.55 28.67 -31.17
N PHE A 628 2.68 29.99 -31.27
CA PHE A 628 3.17 30.71 -32.45
C PHE A 628 4.44 31.48 -32.06
N PHE A 629 5.53 31.25 -32.78
CA PHE A 629 6.85 31.84 -32.55
C PHE A 629 7.07 33.03 -33.48
N PHE A 630 7.71 34.09 -32.97
CA PHE A 630 7.94 35.34 -33.70
C PHE A 630 9.42 35.59 -34.04
N ASP A 631 10.34 34.84 -33.42
CA ASP A 631 11.78 34.80 -33.70
C ASP A 631 12.27 33.33 -33.63
N ASP A 632 13.34 33.01 -34.35
CA ASP A 632 14.01 31.71 -34.28
C ASP A 632 14.61 31.45 -32.88
N ARG A 633 14.43 30.23 -32.37
CA ARG A 633 14.83 29.81 -31.03
C ARG A 633 16.21 29.16 -31.10
N ARG A 634 17.25 29.94 -30.79
CA ARG A 634 18.66 29.59 -31.01
C ARG A 634 19.34 28.94 -29.81
N VAL A 635 18.79 29.08 -28.60
CA VAL A 635 19.33 28.38 -27.43
C VAL A 635 18.86 26.92 -27.47
N SER A 636 19.80 25.99 -27.52
CA SER A 636 19.58 24.54 -27.49
C SER A 636 20.41 23.88 -26.37
N LEU A 637 20.26 22.56 -26.20
CA LEU A 637 21.17 21.72 -25.40
C LEU A 637 22.24 21.02 -26.25
N GLU A 638 22.23 21.23 -27.56
CA GLU A 638 23.15 20.62 -28.51
C GLU A 638 24.39 21.51 -28.71
N ASN A 639 25.53 20.89 -29.04
CA ASN A 639 26.79 21.60 -29.28
C ASN A 639 27.04 21.91 -30.78
N GLU A 640 26.04 21.75 -31.65
CA GLU A 640 26.15 22.08 -33.08
C GLU A 640 25.73 23.54 -33.36
N THR A 641 26.59 24.29 -34.05
CA THR A 641 26.53 25.76 -34.13
C THR A 641 25.47 26.33 -35.08
N ASP A 642 24.79 25.49 -35.87
CA ASP A 642 23.80 25.90 -36.87
C ASP A 642 22.41 25.26 -36.69
N ASN A 643 22.19 24.42 -35.66
CA ASN A 643 20.91 23.72 -35.47
C ASN A 643 19.92 24.57 -34.65
N PHE A 644 19.13 25.41 -35.34
CA PHE A 644 18.16 26.30 -34.71
C PHE A 644 16.70 25.82 -34.90
N ASP A 645 15.91 25.99 -33.84
CA ASP A 645 14.47 25.67 -33.74
C ASP A 645 13.69 26.84 -34.39
N THR A 646 13.60 26.77 -35.73
CA THR A 646 13.22 27.84 -36.69
C THR A 646 11.74 27.86 -37.07
N GLU A 647 10.94 26.93 -36.56
CA GLU A 647 9.53 26.84 -36.94
C GLU A 647 8.70 27.97 -36.34
N ASP A 648 7.71 28.45 -37.09
CA ASP A 648 6.83 29.57 -36.74
C ASP A 648 5.66 29.16 -35.84
N HIS A 649 5.39 27.86 -35.69
CA HIS A 649 4.39 27.34 -34.76
C HIS A 649 4.70 25.92 -34.25
N THR A 650 4.16 25.56 -33.08
CA THR A 650 3.97 24.13 -32.74
C THR A 650 2.86 23.55 -33.62
N GLY A 651 2.75 22.22 -33.70
CA GLY A 651 1.47 21.63 -34.05
C GLY A 651 0.43 21.89 -32.96
N PRO A 652 -0.86 21.56 -33.20
CA PRO A 652 -1.85 21.53 -32.13
C PRO A 652 -1.44 20.53 -31.04
N VAL A 653 -1.87 20.80 -29.81
CA VAL A 653 -1.81 19.85 -28.69
C VAL A 653 -3.19 19.72 -28.08
N ILE A 654 -3.65 18.48 -27.92
CA ILE A 654 -4.97 18.11 -27.41
C ILE A 654 -4.82 17.28 -26.13
N SER A 655 -5.64 17.55 -25.13
CA SER A 655 -5.81 16.69 -23.95
C SER A 655 -7.30 16.54 -23.63
N LEU A 656 -7.69 15.34 -23.21
CA LEU A 656 -9.07 14.93 -22.94
C LEU A 656 -9.08 14.01 -21.71
N SER A 657 -9.90 14.32 -20.71
CA SER A 657 -10.28 13.40 -19.64
C SER A 657 -11.80 13.40 -19.49
N SER A 658 -12.39 12.23 -19.23
CA SER A 658 -13.84 12.09 -19.17
C SER A 658 -14.26 10.93 -18.27
N GLN A 659 -15.16 11.21 -17.32
CA GLN A 659 -15.88 10.25 -16.49
C GLN A 659 -17.41 10.55 -16.57
N LEU A 660 -17.91 10.69 -17.81
CA LEU A 660 -19.33 10.92 -18.12
C LEU A 660 -20.26 9.85 -17.55
N SER A 661 -19.76 8.63 -17.36
CA SER A 661 -20.39 7.56 -16.57
C SER A 661 -19.58 7.33 -15.29
N GLN A 662 -20.23 7.00 -14.17
CA GLN A 662 -19.51 6.61 -12.96
C GLN A 662 -18.57 5.41 -13.22
N ASN A 663 -18.99 4.51 -14.11
CA ASN A 663 -18.38 3.20 -14.36
C ASN A 663 -17.42 3.17 -15.56
N PHE A 664 -17.31 4.25 -16.35
CA PHE A 664 -16.44 4.30 -17.53
C PHE A 664 -15.68 5.61 -17.63
N THR A 665 -14.38 5.51 -17.84
CA THR A 665 -13.46 6.65 -17.91
C THR A 665 -12.60 6.58 -19.18
N ILE A 666 -12.38 7.74 -19.80
CA ILE A 666 -11.52 7.96 -20.96
C ILE A 666 -10.45 8.98 -20.58
N GLY A 667 -9.20 8.70 -20.92
CA GLY A 667 -8.13 9.69 -21.07
C GLY A 667 -7.59 9.64 -22.49
N ALA A 668 -7.31 10.78 -23.11
CA ALA A 668 -6.56 10.83 -24.35
C ALA A 668 -5.71 12.11 -24.42
N ASN A 669 -4.48 12.00 -24.87
CA ASN A 669 -3.61 13.14 -25.16
C ASN A 669 -3.03 12.98 -26.55
N SER A 670 -2.81 14.08 -27.28
CA SER A 670 -1.95 14.01 -28.45
C SER A 670 -1.29 15.33 -28.77
N ALA A 671 -0.02 15.27 -29.16
CA ALA A 671 0.81 16.41 -29.53
C ALA A 671 1.31 16.26 -30.96
N TRP A 672 1.10 17.30 -31.77
CA TRP A 672 1.62 17.40 -33.12
C TRP A 672 2.80 18.37 -33.18
N GLN A 673 3.67 18.16 -34.15
CA GLN A 673 4.78 19.05 -34.47
C GLN A 673 4.41 20.05 -35.58
N SER A 674 5.32 20.97 -35.85
CA SER A 674 5.29 21.98 -36.92
C SER A 674 5.01 21.37 -38.30
N ASP A 675 5.72 20.27 -38.63
CA ASP A 675 5.60 19.47 -39.86
C ASP A 675 4.24 18.76 -40.05
N GLY A 676 3.37 18.76 -39.03
CA GLY A 676 2.11 18.02 -39.01
C GLY A 676 2.24 16.54 -38.66
N GLU A 677 3.45 16.02 -38.46
CA GLU A 677 3.66 14.74 -37.82
C GLU A 677 3.27 14.81 -36.34
N ASN A 678 3.11 13.63 -35.74
CA ASN A 678 2.52 13.49 -34.43
C ASN A 678 3.54 12.89 -33.46
N ALA A 679 3.97 13.70 -32.48
CA ALA A 679 5.01 13.36 -31.53
C ALA A 679 4.53 12.44 -30.39
N GLN A 680 3.25 12.51 -30.01
CA GLN A 680 2.69 11.71 -28.93
C GLN A 680 1.20 11.41 -29.17
N ARG A 681 0.76 10.17 -28.91
CA ARG A 681 -0.66 9.75 -28.91
C ARG A 681 -0.90 8.86 -27.70
N ASP A 682 -1.57 9.34 -26.68
CA ASP A 682 -2.06 8.50 -25.58
C ASP A 682 -3.58 8.32 -25.72
N LEU A 683 -4.06 7.09 -25.53
CA LEU A 683 -5.47 6.75 -25.34
C LEU A 683 -5.57 5.71 -24.23
N GLN A 684 -6.36 5.99 -23.19
CA GLN A 684 -6.61 5.09 -22.08
C GLN A 684 -8.10 4.99 -21.82
N LEU A 685 -8.61 3.76 -21.76
CA LEU A 685 -10.00 3.43 -21.50
C LEU A 685 -10.05 2.50 -20.30
N TYR A 686 -10.83 2.82 -19.26
CA TYR A 686 -11.12 1.86 -18.21
C TYR A 686 -12.60 1.80 -17.83
N TYR A 687 -13.05 0.58 -17.55
CA TYR A 687 -14.38 0.24 -17.08
C TYR A 687 -14.31 -0.43 -15.70
N THR A 688 -15.22 -0.04 -14.82
CA THR A 688 -15.40 -0.60 -13.48
C THR A 688 -16.87 -0.93 -13.31
N GLY A 689 -17.22 -2.22 -13.17
CA GLY A 689 -18.61 -2.66 -13.03
C GLY A 689 -18.98 -3.08 -11.60
N ASP A 690 -20.26 -2.97 -11.28
CA ASP A 690 -20.82 -3.13 -9.93
C ASP A 690 -20.61 -4.52 -9.31
N GLN A 691 -20.24 -5.52 -10.12
CA GLN A 691 -19.89 -6.88 -9.67
C GLN A 691 -18.41 -7.05 -9.30
N GLY A 692 -17.61 -5.97 -9.34
CA GLY A 692 -16.17 -6.00 -9.06
C GLY A 692 -15.33 -6.44 -10.26
N ASN A 693 -15.87 -6.28 -11.46
CA ASN A 693 -15.18 -6.53 -12.73
C ASN A 693 -14.47 -5.25 -13.23
N LEU A 694 -13.33 -5.43 -13.90
CA LEU A 694 -12.53 -4.35 -14.49
C LEU A 694 -12.14 -4.72 -15.92
N TYR A 695 -12.16 -3.73 -16.82
CA TYR A 695 -11.41 -3.80 -18.09
C TYR A 695 -10.60 -2.52 -18.26
N ASN A 696 -9.37 -2.63 -18.74
CA ASN A 696 -8.49 -1.53 -19.06
C ASN A 696 -7.86 -1.79 -20.43
N VAL A 697 -7.84 -0.78 -21.30
CA VAL A 697 -7.09 -0.78 -22.56
C VAL A 697 -6.39 0.56 -22.71
N GLY A 698 -5.07 0.54 -22.83
CA GLY A 698 -4.23 1.67 -23.16
C GLY A 698 -3.50 1.47 -24.49
N TYR A 699 -3.49 2.49 -25.33
CA TYR A 699 -2.54 2.65 -26.43
C TYR A 699 -1.72 3.91 -26.15
N PHE A 700 -0.39 3.86 -26.25
CA PHE A 700 0.42 5.06 -26.11
C PHE A 700 1.69 5.05 -26.95
N TYR A 701 1.78 6.04 -27.82
CA TYR A 701 2.80 6.22 -28.84
C TYR A 701 3.62 7.48 -28.59
N ARG A 702 4.93 7.41 -28.80
CA ARG A 702 5.87 8.53 -28.88
C ARG A 702 6.79 8.34 -30.07
N LYS A 703 6.90 9.37 -30.91
CA LYS A 703 7.93 9.44 -31.95
C LYS A 703 9.28 9.71 -31.29
N ASP A 704 10.36 9.16 -31.86
CA ASP A 704 11.70 9.63 -31.53
C ASP A 704 11.89 11.11 -31.93
N ILE A 705 12.42 11.90 -31.00
CA ILE A 705 12.85 13.28 -31.18
C ILE A 705 14.21 13.40 -30.47
N PRO A 706 15.32 13.51 -31.22
CA PRO A 706 16.67 13.62 -30.65
C PRO A 706 16.75 14.65 -29.52
N ASN A 707 17.49 14.30 -28.46
CA ASN A 707 17.75 15.16 -27.30
C ASN A 707 16.48 15.70 -26.59
N ARG A 708 15.33 15.03 -26.77
CA ARG A 708 14.02 15.46 -26.24
C ARG A 708 13.06 14.34 -25.85
N GLN A 709 12.94 13.29 -26.64
CA GLN A 709 11.97 12.22 -26.42
C GLN A 709 12.35 10.94 -27.17
N ASN A 710 12.58 9.84 -26.45
CA ASN A 710 12.84 8.54 -27.07
C ASN A 710 11.55 7.92 -27.63
N GLN A 711 11.66 7.12 -28.69
CA GLN A 711 10.57 6.32 -29.26
C GLN A 711 9.91 5.37 -28.23
N TYR A 712 8.60 5.17 -28.35
CA TYR A 712 7.84 4.19 -27.55
C TYR A 712 6.47 3.89 -28.19
N ASP A 713 6.12 2.63 -28.48
CA ASP A 713 4.76 2.25 -28.94
C ASP A 713 4.15 1.11 -28.09
N GLN A 714 3.40 1.48 -27.05
CA GLN A 714 2.75 0.55 -26.12
C GLN A 714 1.29 0.23 -26.47
N VAL A 715 0.91 -1.05 -26.36
CA VAL A 715 -0.47 -1.47 -26.03
C VAL A 715 -0.46 -2.18 -24.68
N VAL A 716 -1.25 -1.68 -23.74
CA VAL A 716 -1.57 -2.40 -22.50
C VAL A 716 -3.04 -2.81 -22.52
N ALA A 717 -3.31 -4.06 -22.17
CA ALA A 717 -4.66 -4.54 -21.88
C ALA A 717 -4.69 -5.20 -20.50
N SER A 718 -5.77 -5.04 -19.76
CA SER A 718 -5.96 -5.76 -18.49
C SER A 718 -7.44 -6.02 -18.21
N PHE A 719 -7.73 -7.13 -17.53
CA PHE A 719 -9.08 -7.48 -17.13
C PHE A 719 -9.11 -8.18 -15.78
N ILE A 720 -10.23 -8.00 -15.08
CA ILE A 720 -10.64 -8.76 -13.89
C ILE A 720 -12.09 -9.16 -14.13
N GLN A 721 -12.36 -10.46 -14.22
CA GLN A 721 -13.69 -10.99 -14.49
C GLN A 721 -14.09 -12.02 -13.42
N PRO A 722 -15.13 -11.74 -12.61
CA PRO A 722 -15.85 -12.78 -11.87
C PRO A 722 -16.52 -13.74 -12.87
N ILE A 723 -16.12 -15.01 -12.89
CA ILE A 723 -16.74 -16.07 -13.72
C ILE A 723 -17.92 -16.70 -12.97
N ALA A 724 -17.77 -16.85 -11.66
CA ALA A 724 -18.80 -17.18 -10.70
C ALA A 724 -18.53 -16.38 -9.42
N ASN A 725 -19.49 -16.34 -8.48
CA ASN A 725 -19.35 -15.56 -7.24
C ASN A 725 -17.96 -15.71 -6.60
N ASN A 726 -17.52 -16.96 -6.44
CA ASN A 726 -16.28 -17.33 -5.76
C ASN A 726 -15.03 -17.40 -6.67
N TRP A 727 -15.17 -17.24 -7.99
CA TRP A 727 -14.09 -17.47 -8.96
C TRP A 727 -13.86 -16.23 -9.83
N ARG A 728 -12.64 -15.68 -9.79
CA ARG A 728 -12.20 -14.56 -10.63
C ARG A 728 -11.04 -15.00 -11.52
N ILE A 729 -11.09 -14.61 -12.79
CA ILE A 729 -9.92 -14.63 -13.67
C ILE A 729 -9.38 -13.21 -13.80
N MET A 730 -8.06 -13.05 -13.79
CA MET A 730 -7.38 -11.79 -14.05
C MET A 730 -6.30 -11.97 -15.11
N GLY A 731 -6.13 -10.95 -15.94
CA GLY A 731 -5.06 -10.91 -16.94
C GLY A 731 -4.53 -9.49 -17.12
N HIS A 732 -3.25 -9.39 -17.44
CA HIS A 732 -2.56 -8.17 -17.82
C HIS A 732 -1.60 -8.49 -18.96
N ALA A 733 -1.49 -7.59 -19.92
CA ALA A 733 -0.61 -7.71 -21.07
C ALA A 733 -0.05 -6.34 -21.42
N GLN A 734 1.27 -6.22 -21.56
CA GLN A 734 1.96 -5.07 -22.13
C GLN A 734 2.72 -5.55 -23.37
N TYR A 735 2.31 -5.05 -24.52
CA TYR A 735 2.87 -5.35 -25.83
C TYR A 735 3.58 -4.11 -26.38
N ASP A 736 4.81 -4.33 -26.82
CA ASP A 736 5.72 -3.37 -27.44
C ASP A 736 5.66 -3.64 -28.95
N ILE A 737 5.05 -2.69 -29.68
CA ILE A 737 4.76 -2.84 -31.11
C ILE A 737 6.05 -2.71 -31.93
N ASP A 738 6.92 -1.77 -31.56
CA ASP A 738 8.20 -1.51 -32.25
C ASP A 738 9.08 -2.76 -32.29
N ASN A 739 9.18 -3.46 -31.16
CA ASN A 739 9.97 -4.69 -31.02
C ASN A 739 9.13 -5.97 -31.25
N ASN A 740 7.84 -5.84 -31.60
CA ASN A 740 6.91 -6.95 -31.87
C ASN A 740 6.85 -8.00 -30.72
N VAL A 741 7.03 -7.56 -29.46
CA VAL A 741 7.24 -8.43 -28.30
C VAL A 741 6.33 -8.07 -27.13
N ALA A 742 6.00 -9.05 -26.29
CA ALA A 742 5.31 -8.79 -25.02
C ALA A 742 6.32 -8.54 -23.90
N ARG A 743 6.39 -7.29 -23.43
CA ARG A 743 7.24 -6.89 -22.29
C ARG A 743 6.76 -7.50 -20.99
N GLU A 744 5.43 -7.60 -20.80
CA GLU A 744 4.83 -8.33 -19.69
C GLU A 744 3.54 -9.07 -20.12
N TYR A 745 3.38 -10.32 -19.68
CA TYR A 745 2.12 -11.05 -19.66
C TYR A 745 1.88 -11.60 -18.26
N LEU A 746 0.67 -11.45 -17.74
CA LEU A 746 0.17 -12.12 -16.55
C LEU A 746 -1.20 -12.73 -16.86
N LEU A 747 -1.40 -13.98 -16.44
CA LEU A 747 -2.70 -14.64 -16.43
C LEU A 747 -2.84 -15.45 -15.15
N GLY A 748 -3.96 -15.27 -14.44
CA GLY A 748 -4.20 -15.97 -13.19
C GLY A 748 -5.66 -16.13 -12.83
N VAL A 749 -5.88 -16.97 -11.82
CA VAL A 749 -7.19 -17.26 -11.25
C VAL A 749 -7.12 -17.09 -9.74
N ASN A 750 -8.07 -16.34 -9.17
CA ASN A 750 -8.33 -16.22 -7.75
C ASN A 750 -9.63 -16.97 -7.42
N TYR A 751 -9.59 -17.81 -6.38
CA TYR A 751 -10.75 -18.44 -5.78
C TYR A 751 -10.88 -18.01 -4.33
N GLU A 752 -12.07 -17.55 -3.95
CA GLU A 752 -12.40 -17.10 -2.60
C GLU A 752 -13.53 -17.92 -2.00
N SER A 753 -13.38 -18.33 -0.75
CA SER A 753 -14.43 -18.95 0.05
C SER A 753 -14.65 -18.22 1.36
N CYS A 754 -15.54 -18.74 2.20
CA CYS A 754 -15.81 -18.20 3.53
C CYS A 754 -14.56 -18.11 4.42
N CYS A 755 -13.73 -19.16 4.46
CA CYS A 755 -12.62 -19.30 5.42
C CYS A 755 -11.23 -19.46 4.80
N TRP A 756 -11.12 -19.55 3.48
CA TRP A 756 -9.83 -19.62 2.78
C TRP A 756 -9.94 -19.05 1.36
N GLY A 757 -8.82 -18.62 0.82
CA GLY A 757 -8.67 -18.22 -0.59
C GLY A 757 -7.40 -18.81 -1.19
N ILE A 758 -7.35 -18.90 -2.52
CA ILE A 758 -6.14 -19.25 -3.27
C ILE A 758 -6.06 -18.40 -4.55
N SER A 759 -4.87 -17.89 -4.83
CA SER A 759 -4.57 -17.17 -6.06
C SER A 759 -3.39 -17.84 -6.76
N VAL A 760 -3.60 -18.32 -7.98
CA VAL A 760 -2.54 -18.94 -8.81
C VAL A 760 -2.41 -18.14 -10.10
N TYR A 761 -1.20 -17.66 -10.40
CA TYR A 761 -0.94 -16.84 -11.57
C TYR A 761 0.43 -17.12 -12.19
N GLY A 762 0.44 -17.18 -13.52
CA GLY A 762 1.67 -17.19 -14.32
C GLY A 762 2.01 -15.77 -14.76
N ARG A 763 3.29 -15.40 -14.66
CA ARG A 763 3.85 -14.13 -15.15
C ARG A 763 5.01 -14.42 -16.09
N SER A 764 5.10 -13.71 -17.22
CA SER A 764 6.24 -13.69 -18.13
C SER A 764 6.62 -12.23 -18.35
N TYR A 765 7.87 -11.84 -18.06
CA TYR A 765 8.31 -10.44 -18.07
C TYR A 765 9.80 -10.32 -18.42
N TYR A 766 10.23 -9.14 -18.87
CA TYR A 766 11.64 -8.80 -19.07
C TYR A 766 12.15 -7.91 -17.92
N ASN A 767 13.48 -7.75 -17.76
CA ASN A 767 14.02 -6.72 -16.88
C ASN A 767 13.72 -5.34 -17.49
N ASP A 768 13.39 -4.33 -16.67
CA ASP A 768 13.04 -2.99 -17.16
C ASP A 768 14.21 -2.30 -17.90
N LEU A 769 15.45 -2.73 -17.64
CA LEU A 769 16.69 -2.24 -18.26
C LEU A 769 17.19 -3.05 -19.46
N ASP A 770 16.50 -4.14 -19.85
CA ASP A 770 16.99 -5.00 -20.94
C ASP A 770 16.47 -4.57 -22.32
N ASN A 771 17.39 -4.48 -23.28
CA ASN A 771 17.04 -4.45 -24.69
C ASN A 771 16.63 -5.87 -25.12
N VAL A 772 15.36 -6.02 -25.48
CA VAL A 772 14.74 -7.27 -25.95
C VAL A 772 15.38 -7.89 -27.20
N ASN A 773 16.25 -7.15 -27.89
CA ASN A 773 16.95 -7.57 -29.10
C ASN A 773 18.38 -8.12 -28.83
N ASP A 774 18.91 -7.98 -27.61
CA ASP A 774 20.29 -8.36 -27.29
C ASP A 774 20.47 -9.88 -27.16
N GLU A 775 21.63 -10.39 -27.58
CA GLU A 775 21.95 -11.82 -27.49
C GLU A 775 22.02 -12.29 -26.03
N GLY A 776 21.05 -13.13 -25.63
CA GLY A 776 20.95 -13.71 -24.29
C GLY A 776 19.81 -13.14 -23.45
N VAL A 777 19.25 -11.98 -23.80
CA VAL A 777 18.05 -11.43 -23.15
C VAL A 777 16.85 -12.33 -23.43
N SER A 778 16.11 -12.71 -22.39
CA SER A 778 14.93 -13.57 -22.53
C SER A 778 13.93 -13.36 -21.39
N ALA A 779 12.65 -13.62 -21.66
CA ALA A 779 11.60 -13.40 -20.68
C ALA A 779 11.73 -14.32 -19.44
N LYS A 780 11.88 -13.71 -18.27
CA LYS A 780 11.76 -14.36 -16.96
C LYS A 780 10.31 -14.81 -16.76
N ARG A 781 10.10 -16.01 -16.19
CA ARG A 781 8.80 -16.68 -16.10
C ARG A 781 8.59 -17.27 -14.71
N ALA A 782 7.57 -16.79 -14.01
CA ALA A 782 7.22 -17.22 -12.66
C ALA A 782 5.82 -17.83 -12.61
N ILE A 783 5.64 -18.85 -11.77
CA ILE A 783 4.32 -19.39 -11.41
C ILE A 783 4.18 -19.19 -9.91
N MET A 784 3.34 -18.23 -9.53
CA MET A 784 3.12 -17.82 -8.15
C MET A 784 1.80 -18.39 -7.65
N ALA A 785 1.83 -18.93 -6.43
CA ALA A 785 0.67 -19.47 -5.74
C ALA A 785 0.61 -18.89 -4.32
N GLU A 786 -0.47 -18.17 -4.02
CA GLU A 786 -0.73 -17.52 -2.74
C GLU A 786 -1.95 -18.20 -2.10
N ILE A 787 -1.79 -18.79 -0.91
CA ILE A 787 -2.87 -19.45 -0.16
C ILE A 787 -3.13 -18.63 1.11
N SER A 788 -4.39 -18.29 1.34
CA SER A 788 -4.83 -17.48 2.49
C SER A 788 -5.83 -18.23 3.36
N LEU A 789 -5.63 -18.22 4.67
CA LEU A 789 -6.55 -18.80 5.67
C LEU A 789 -7.15 -17.67 6.51
N LYS A 790 -8.43 -17.38 6.29
CA LYS A 790 -9.08 -16.18 6.84
C LYS A 790 -9.20 -16.28 8.37
N GLY A 791 -8.82 -15.21 9.07
CA GLY A 791 -8.81 -15.13 10.54
C GLY A 791 -7.53 -15.60 11.23
N LEU A 792 -6.50 -16.06 10.51
CA LEU A 792 -5.16 -16.34 11.07
C LEU A 792 -4.18 -15.15 10.93
N GLY A 793 -4.71 -13.93 10.90
CA GLY A 793 -3.97 -12.73 10.50
C GLY A 793 -3.95 -12.49 8.99
N GLY A 794 -3.53 -11.29 8.58
CA GLY A 794 -3.49 -10.89 7.17
C GLY A 794 -2.40 -11.63 6.39
N PHE A 795 -2.78 -12.37 5.35
CA PHE A 795 -1.83 -12.97 4.42
C PHE A 795 -1.25 -11.89 3.48
N ASN A 796 -0.03 -12.13 2.99
CA ASN A 796 0.70 -11.20 2.13
C ASN A 796 -0.02 -11.03 0.78
N ASN A 797 -0.79 -9.95 0.62
CA ASN A 797 -1.53 -9.54 -0.59
C ASN A 797 -0.62 -9.17 -1.80
N LYS A 798 0.37 -10.01 -2.13
CA LYS A 798 1.38 -9.76 -3.18
C LYS A 798 0.71 -9.60 -4.55
N LEU A 799 -0.26 -10.47 -4.86
CA LEU A 799 -1.03 -10.34 -6.10
C LEU A 799 -1.82 -9.01 -6.15
N SER A 800 -2.57 -8.66 -5.11
CA SER A 800 -3.38 -7.44 -5.11
C SER A 800 -2.51 -6.19 -5.27
N SER A 801 -1.33 -6.18 -4.64
CA SER A 801 -0.36 -5.10 -4.80
C SER A 801 0.24 -5.02 -6.21
N LEU A 802 0.54 -6.15 -6.85
CA LEU A 802 0.96 -6.20 -8.27
C LEU A 802 -0.11 -5.62 -9.19
N LEU A 803 -1.37 -6.01 -8.99
CA LEU A 803 -2.48 -5.52 -9.81
C LEU A 803 -2.79 -4.04 -9.54
N GLU A 804 -2.63 -3.56 -8.30
CA GLU A 804 -2.68 -2.14 -7.94
C GLU A 804 -1.64 -1.31 -8.73
N ASN A 805 -0.42 -1.78 -8.86
CA ASN A 805 0.65 -1.09 -9.60
C ASN A 805 0.61 -1.29 -11.13
N ARG A 806 -0.04 -2.34 -11.65
CA ARG A 806 -0.12 -2.66 -13.09
C ARG A 806 -1.47 -2.31 -13.74
N ILE A 807 -2.54 -2.08 -12.97
CA ILE A 807 -3.90 -1.89 -13.48
C ILE A 807 -4.51 -0.59 -12.94
N LEU A 808 -4.52 0.46 -13.78
CA LEU A 808 -5.17 1.73 -13.45
C LEU A 808 -6.66 1.51 -13.12
N GLY A 809 -7.08 1.99 -11.95
CA GLY A 809 -8.45 1.87 -11.42
C GLY A 809 -8.66 0.72 -10.43
N PHE A 810 -7.70 -0.19 -10.25
CA PHE A 810 -7.80 -1.36 -9.36
C PHE A 810 -8.28 -1.02 -7.93
N ASN A 811 -7.81 0.09 -7.36
CA ASN A 811 -8.11 0.49 -5.97
C ASN A 811 -9.60 0.76 -5.72
N LYS A 812 -10.36 1.16 -6.75
CA LYS A 812 -11.82 1.32 -6.69
C LYS A 812 -12.54 -0.03 -6.50
N ILE A 813 -11.85 -1.14 -6.72
CA ILE A 813 -12.39 -2.50 -6.78
C ILE A 813 -11.79 -3.40 -5.69
N ASN A 814 -10.57 -3.13 -5.21
CA ASN A 814 -9.91 -3.89 -4.14
C ASN A 814 -10.76 -3.98 -2.84
N GLN A 815 -11.55 -2.94 -2.52
CA GLN A 815 -12.56 -3.01 -1.45
C GLN A 815 -13.64 -4.06 -1.74
N SER A 816 -14.16 -4.13 -2.97
CA SER A 816 -15.10 -5.19 -3.40
C SER A 816 -14.47 -6.58 -3.55
N TRP A 817 -13.14 -6.67 -3.57
CA TRP A 817 -12.43 -7.95 -3.61
C TRP A 817 -12.51 -8.70 -2.29
N THR A 818 -12.43 -7.96 -1.18
CA THR A 818 -12.18 -8.47 0.18
C THR A 818 -13.27 -8.12 1.20
N GLN A 819 -13.96 -6.99 1.05
CA GLN A 819 -14.91 -6.42 2.02
C GLN A 819 -16.33 -6.29 1.44
N ARG A 820 -16.87 -7.42 0.96
CA ARG A 820 -18.32 -7.65 0.75
C ARG A 820 -18.79 -8.79 1.65
#